data_AF-A0A7C4SZL7-F1
#
_entry.id   AF-A0A7C4SZL7-F1
#
_cell.length_a   1.000
_cell.length_b   1.000
_cell.length_c   1.000
_cell.angle_alpha   90.00
_cell.angle_beta   90.00
_cell.angle_gamma   90.00
#
_symmetry.space_group_name_H-M   'P 1'
#
loop_
_entity.id
_entity.type
_entity.pdbx_description
1 polymer ?
#
loop_
_entity_poly.entity_id
_entity_poly.type
_entity_poly.pdbx_seq_one_letter_code
_entity_poly.pdbx_strand_id
1 'polypeptide(L)'
;MMIPNKINQHQNDIRRIIQSFAAAGFCPNYLESHLDELISAMQTSVKEEPSIEVSKKVLEAARKLAQVCPDKWKVIWLIALAAARLGVVELVDKACQIVLSLNKEFWFARELPKHVRGYYSQLGQDELIERFFSERKPRCKTFIEVGAFDGRHYSNVRRLVEKYGWQGVSVEPVGKNYAKLCQSYQGYNVTCIQAAVSNHSGTADMSVSTYPHLPEWGSDVASLTTEDNDRWTRKYGAQWCKETVVVKTLTEIISESNLKYVDLLSIDAEGHDFEVLEGLDFSRYKPQLIVVEYGNERQKIISLLSTHGYSVIYDNKQDLFFADIQTIVDDYATRNYTGQTAEPYVEIQRDVEENINVYLKKDIRDTLRMVIVGAYLGDEIGRFLNRYPNLEIHAFEANPNTFQKLRLKFQNNPNVHCYNYAVSDQNGILEFYENNLAGTGSILPIEPSGQADRTIDVAKQYGMVNKEKFAVQSIRLDDFEPLKNKTIDLLWCDVQGAELHVLKGAAKTLRSCSSLLLEVWSYAMLYKGQARLIDLERYLSRCGFYLAGIGLDHKIGNGSGNSFWLSQRRMSRRVINEAFCDIKDVRSRINPHLFKINYLPAQGTVKLQTVNPVFLLNSRRLDVCAKVIYGRFCQFSLQSPWGEEVYLAHLKKINNYHEEDGFDKQGAESFILAYKNILASMAENGFDSRQSLIPVGNDGTIIDGSHRLAAAYICKKDVCTAVFDRSTNSYDYEYFLKRGLSRKYSDAMAYEYCRIKKNTYIVSVFPSAEGRDSEVVDIIQKYATIVYRKEILLEKNGPLLLIKQMYQGEPWL
;
A
#
# COMPACT_ATOMS: atom_id res chain seq x y z
N MET A 1 -33.63 -36.86 -1.02
CA MET A 1 -33.17 -38.05 -0.26
C MET A 1 -31.82 -38.51 -0.82
N MET A 2 -30.70 -38.05 -0.27
CA MET A 2 -29.35 -38.62 -0.48
C MET A 2 -28.41 -38.10 0.62
N ILE A 3 -28.60 -38.56 1.84
CA ILE A 3 -27.76 -38.21 3.01
C ILE A 3 -27.01 -39.42 3.66
N PRO A 4 -27.30 -40.71 3.39
CA PRO A 4 -26.54 -41.80 4.03
C PRO A 4 -25.09 -42.01 3.53
N ASN A 5 -24.72 -41.57 2.32
CA ASN A 5 -23.45 -41.98 1.70
C ASN A 5 -22.20 -41.20 2.14
N LYS A 6 -22.31 -40.02 2.79
CA LYS A 6 -21.14 -39.24 3.25
C LYS A 6 -20.53 -39.75 4.57
N ILE A 7 -21.32 -40.42 5.42
CA ILE A 7 -20.86 -40.88 6.74
C ILE A 7 -19.88 -42.07 6.63
N ASN A 8 -20.08 -42.97 5.66
CA ASN A 8 -19.20 -44.12 5.43
C ASN A 8 -17.85 -43.72 4.83
N GLN A 9 -17.79 -42.61 4.08
CA GLN A 9 -16.55 -42.08 3.51
C GLN A 9 -15.63 -41.52 4.62
N HIS A 10 -16.20 -40.76 5.57
CA HIS A 10 -15.47 -40.23 6.72
C HIS A 10 -14.89 -41.28 7.66
N GLN A 11 -15.57 -42.43 7.84
CA GLN A 11 -15.04 -43.52 8.66
C GLN A 11 -13.84 -44.24 8.01
N ASN A 12 -13.85 -44.36 6.68
CA ASN A 12 -12.75 -44.95 5.93
C ASN A 12 -11.52 -44.04 5.87
N ASP A 13 -11.73 -42.71 5.81
CA ASP A 13 -10.65 -41.72 5.85
C ASP A 13 -9.93 -41.68 7.19
N ILE A 14 -10.67 -41.78 8.30
CA ILE A 14 -10.10 -41.88 9.65
C ILE A 14 -9.29 -43.18 9.81
N ARG A 15 -9.77 -44.30 9.25
CA ARG A 15 -9.02 -45.58 9.25
C ARG A 15 -7.73 -45.51 8.44
N ARG A 16 -7.73 -44.83 7.29
CA ARG A 16 -6.54 -44.60 6.45
C ARG A 16 -5.47 -43.77 7.17
N ILE A 17 -5.92 -42.73 7.87
CA ILE A 17 -5.08 -41.87 8.71
C ILE A 17 -4.43 -42.69 9.82
N ILE A 18 -5.20 -43.52 10.52
CA ILE A 18 -4.69 -44.43 11.58
C ILE A 18 -3.69 -45.45 11.03
N GLN A 19 -3.92 -46.00 9.84
CA GLN A 19 -2.99 -46.95 9.19
C GLN A 19 -1.66 -46.31 8.79
N SER A 20 -1.65 -45.04 8.37
CA SER A 20 -0.40 -44.31 8.09
C SER A 20 0.46 -44.05 9.34
N PHE A 21 -0.16 -43.98 10.53
CA PHE A 21 0.56 -43.77 11.79
C PHE A 21 1.22 -45.03 12.35
N ALA A 22 0.65 -46.21 12.11
CA ALA A 22 1.24 -47.48 12.51
C ALA A 22 2.53 -47.81 11.73
N ALA A 23 2.63 -47.34 10.48
CA ALA A 23 3.81 -47.54 9.64
C ALA A 23 5.04 -46.72 10.10
N ALA A 24 4.87 -45.75 10.99
CA ALA A 24 5.92 -44.77 11.34
C ALA A 24 6.61 -45.04 12.70
N GLY A 25 6.19 -46.04 13.48
CA GLY A 25 6.92 -46.59 14.63
C GLY A 25 7.25 -45.63 15.80
N PHE A 26 6.33 -45.42 16.75
CA PHE A 26 6.57 -44.54 17.92
C PHE A 26 6.01 -45.10 19.25
N CYS A 27 6.70 -44.79 20.38
CA CYS A 27 6.50 -45.28 21.75
C CYS A 27 6.55 -44.11 22.79
N PRO A 28 5.93 -44.19 23.99
CA PRO A 28 5.38 -43.01 24.67
C PRO A 28 5.96 -42.64 26.05
N ASN A 29 5.79 -41.37 26.46
CA ASN A 29 5.22 -40.93 27.75
C ASN A 29 5.23 -39.38 27.91
N TYR A 30 4.23 -38.85 28.63
CA TYR A 30 4.07 -37.48 29.19
C TYR A 30 2.99 -36.54 28.57
N LEU A 31 1.69 -36.88 28.70
CA LEU A 31 0.59 -36.04 28.17
C LEU A 31 -0.75 -36.13 28.94
N GLU A 32 -0.74 -36.04 30.27
CA GLU A 32 -1.97 -36.06 31.08
C GLU A 32 -2.43 -34.69 31.62
N SER A 33 -1.56 -33.67 31.70
CA SER A 33 -1.88 -32.44 32.44
C SER A 33 -2.49 -31.29 31.63
N HIS A 34 -2.51 -31.35 30.30
CA HIS A 34 -2.94 -30.23 29.44
C HIS A 34 -4.01 -30.62 28.41
N LEU A 35 -4.43 -31.89 28.41
CA LEU A 35 -5.39 -32.41 27.45
C LEU A 35 -6.83 -32.05 27.85
N ASP A 36 -7.12 -31.98 29.15
CA ASP A 36 -8.47 -31.68 29.66
C ASP A 36 -8.83 -30.19 29.56
N GLU A 37 -7.86 -29.27 29.66
CA GLU A 37 -8.07 -27.85 29.36
C GLU A 37 -8.36 -27.61 27.88
N LEU A 38 -7.67 -28.33 26.99
CA LEU A 38 -7.87 -28.29 25.54
C LEU A 38 -9.26 -28.81 25.16
N ILE A 39 -9.73 -29.84 25.86
CA ILE A 39 -11.07 -30.42 25.68
C ILE A 39 -12.15 -29.51 26.26
N SER A 40 -11.88 -28.86 27.39
CA SER A 40 -12.78 -27.88 27.99
C SER A 40 -12.96 -26.65 27.10
N ALA A 41 -11.86 -26.10 26.57
CA ALA A 41 -11.87 -24.97 25.65
C ALA A 41 -12.59 -25.27 24.30
N MET A 42 -12.49 -26.53 23.84
CA MET A 42 -13.18 -27.00 22.63
C MET A 42 -14.67 -27.32 22.85
N GLN A 43 -15.09 -27.61 24.09
CA GLN A 43 -16.51 -27.84 24.43
C GLN A 43 -17.29 -26.53 24.61
N THR A 44 -16.62 -25.44 25.02
CA THR A 44 -17.27 -24.13 25.24
C THR A 44 -17.58 -23.34 23.96
N SER A 45 -16.93 -23.63 22.82
CA SER A 45 -17.05 -22.79 21.61
C SER A 45 -17.93 -23.35 20.48
N VAL A 46 -18.44 -24.58 20.62
CA VAL A 46 -19.41 -25.17 19.67
C VAL A 46 -20.83 -24.83 20.12
N LYS A 47 -21.20 -23.56 20.06
CA LYS A 47 -22.61 -23.14 20.04
C LYS A 47 -22.92 -22.75 18.60
N GLU A 48 -23.64 -23.66 17.93
CA GLU A 48 -24.21 -23.58 16.58
C GLU A 48 -23.34 -24.20 15.45
N GLU A 49 -23.88 -25.30 14.92
CA GLU A 49 -23.47 -26.32 13.93
C GLU A 49 -22.07 -26.24 13.28
N PRO A 50 -21.19 -27.26 13.51
CA PRO A 50 -21.40 -28.65 13.06
C PRO A 50 -21.59 -29.63 14.21
N SER A 51 -22.25 -30.77 13.94
CA SER A 51 -22.78 -31.66 14.97
C SER A 51 -21.74 -31.99 16.06
N ILE A 52 -22.12 -31.74 17.31
CA ILE A 52 -21.38 -32.00 18.55
C ILE A 52 -20.68 -33.39 18.55
N GLU A 53 -21.22 -34.34 17.79
CA GLU A 53 -20.70 -35.70 17.60
C GLU A 53 -19.37 -35.76 16.80
N VAL A 54 -19.17 -34.88 15.82
CA VAL A 54 -17.95 -34.82 14.99
C VAL A 54 -16.77 -34.29 15.79
N SER A 55 -16.98 -33.20 16.54
CA SER A 55 -15.98 -32.62 17.44
C SER A 55 -15.58 -33.61 18.54
N LYS A 56 -16.54 -34.38 19.10
CA LYS A 56 -16.25 -35.45 20.06
C LYS A 56 -15.37 -36.57 19.47
N LYS A 57 -15.63 -37.00 18.23
CA LYS A 57 -14.84 -38.04 17.56
C LYS A 57 -13.42 -37.58 17.22
N VAL A 58 -13.24 -36.33 16.79
CA VAL A 58 -11.91 -35.73 16.57
C VAL A 58 -11.13 -35.66 17.88
N LEU A 59 -11.78 -35.27 18.97
CA LEU A 59 -11.19 -35.22 20.31
C LEU A 59 -10.84 -36.61 20.86
N GLU A 60 -11.67 -37.61 20.63
CA GLU A 60 -11.38 -38.99 21.06
C GLU A 60 -10.21 -39.61 20.27
N ALA A 61 -10.12 -39.32 18.97
CA ALA A 61 -8.97 -39.71 18.15
C ALA A 61 -7.68 -39.01 18.59
N ALA A 62 -7.76 -37.72 18.92
CA ALA A 62 -6.65 -36.95 19.48
C ALA A 62 -6.16 -37.52 20.82
N ARG A 63 -7.08 -37.91 21.71
CA ARG A 63 -6.75 -38.60 22.98
C ARG A 63 -5.96 -39.89 22.75
N LYS A 64 -6.38 -40.71 21.77
CA LYS A 64 -5.69 -41.97 21.42
C LYS A 64 -4.31 -41.71 20.79
N LEU A 65 -4.17 -40.67 19.95
CA LEU A 65 -2.90 -40.27 19.32
C LEU A 65 -1.90 -39.67 20.32
N ALA A 66 -2.38 -38.91 21.30
CA ALA A 66 -1.55 -38.32 22.36
C ALA A 66 -0.89 -39.37 23.27
N GLN A 67 -1.45 -40.58 23.35
CA GLN A 67 -0.88 -41.70 24.11
C GLN A 67 0.32 -42.36 23.43
N VAL A 68 0.56 -42.10 22.14
CA VAL A 68 1.58 -42.80 21.34
C VAL A 68 2.55 -41.86 20.60
N CYS A 69 2.31 -40.55 20.60
CA CYS A 69 3.15 -39.56 19.90
C CYS A 69 3.90 -38.65 20.90
N PRO A 70 5.26 -38.62 20.88
CA PRO A 70 6.06 -37.82 21.82
C PRO A 70 6.04 -36.31 21.51
N ASP A 71 5.81 -35.92 20.25
CA ASP A 71 5.85 -34.52 19.81
C ASP A 71 4.46 -33.87 19.90
N LYS A 72 4.22 -33.15 21.00
CA LYS A 72 2.91 -32.53 21.30
C LYS A 72 2.34 -31.67 20.18
N TRP A 73 3.18 -30.90 19.48
CA TRP A 73 2.74 -30.02 18.40
C TRP A 73 2.27 -30.79 17.16
N LYS A 74 2.83 -31.97 16.87
CA LYS A 74 2.43 -32.80 15.73
C LYS A 74 1.02 -33.34 15.90
N VAL A 75 0.65 -33.76 17.11
CA VAL A 75 -0.71 -34.20 17.44
C VAL A 75 -1.71 -33.07 17.21
N ILE A 76 -1.36 -31.85 17.63
CA ILE A 76 -2.23 -30.68 17.50
C ILE A 76 -2.33 -30.23 16.03
N TRP A 77 -1.25 -30.34 15.26
CA TRP A 77 -1.28 -30.11 13.82
C TRP A 77 -2.24 -31.07 13.10
N LEU A 78 -2.26 -32.35 13.48
CA LEU A 78 -3.21 -33.32 12.94
C LEU A 78 -4.66 -32.97 13.26
N ILE A 79 -4.92 -32.40 14.45
CA ILE A 79 -6.25 -31.85 14.81
C ILE A 79 -6.59 -30.68 13.88
N ALA A 80 -5.66 -29.77 13.62
CA ALA A 80 -5.86 -28.66 12.71
C ALA A 80 -6.22 -29.14 11.29
N LEU A 81 -5.50 -30.15 10.78
CA LEU A 81 -5.79 -30.75 9.47
C LEU A 81 -7.16 -31.45 9.42
N ALA A 82 -7.54 -32.19 10.47
CA ALA A 82 -8.85 -32.81 10.57
C ALA A 82 -9.97 -31.76 10.63
N ALA A 83 -9.79 -30.70 11.43
CA ALA A 83 -10.72 -29.59 11.52
C ALA A 83 -10.88 -28.84 10.19
N ALA A 84 -9.78 -28.64 9.45
CA ALA A 84 -9.80 -28.03 8.13
C ALA A 84 -10.61 -28.86 7.13
N ARG A 85 -10.46 -30.19 7.14
CA ARG A 85 -11.27 -31.09 6.29
C ARG A 85 -12.76 -31.08 6.64
N LEU A 86 -13.09 -30.75 7.88
CA LEU A 86 -14.46 -30.65 8.39
C LEU A 86 -15.03 -29.23 8.28
N GLY A 87 -14.25 -28.26 7.81
CA GLY A 87 -14.67 -26.85 7.67
C GLY A 87 -14.80 -26.10 9.01
N VAL A 88 -14.22 -26.60 10.10
CA VAL A 88 -14.35 -26.00 11.44
C VAL A 88 -13.28 -24.94 11.66
N VAL A 89 -13.48 -23.75 11.10
CA VAL A 89 -12.47 -22.67 11.04
C VAL A 89 -11.92 -22.29 12.41
N GLU A 90 -12.79 -22.15 13.42
CA GLU A 90 -12.39 -21.75 14.77
C GLU A 90 -11.42 -22.76 15.42
N LEU A 91 -11.65 -24.06 15.17
CA LEU A 91 -10.78 -25.12 15.67
C LEU A 91 -9.44 -25.14 14.92
N VAL A 92 -9.44 -24.86 13.61
CA VAL A 92 -8.21 -24.69 12.83
C VAL A 92 -7.37 -23.55 13.40
N ASP A 93 -7.98 -22.39 13.67
CA ASP A 93 -7.27 -21.23 14.22
C ASP A 93 -6.63 -21.55 15.57
N LYS A 94 -7.40 -22.11 16.51
CA LYS A 94 -6.91 -22.47 17.86
C LYS A 94 -5.80 -23.51 17.79
N ALA A 95 -5.99 -24.57 17.02
CA ALA A 95 -4.99 -25.63 16.90
C ALA A 95 -3.69 -25.10 16.26
N CYS A 96 -3.79 -24.28 15.21
CA CYS A 96 -2.63 -23.67 14.57
C CYS A 96 -1.87 -22.69 15.48
N GLN A 97 -2.57 -21.89 16.28
CA GLN A 97 -1.94 -21.01 17.27
C GLN A 97 -1.15 -21.81 18.30
N ILE A 98 -1.70 -22.93 18.78
CA ILE A 98 -1.00 -23.79 19.73
C ILE A 98 0.21 -24.46 19.07
N VAL A 99 0.09 -24.94 17.82
CA VAL A 99 1.24 -25.46 17.05
C VAL A 99 2.36 -24.42 16.98
N LEU A 100 2.05 -23.17 16.64
CA LEU A 100 3.04 -22.09 16.56
C LEU A 100 3.63 -21.70 17.92
N SER A 101 2.90 -21.89 19.02
CA SER A 101 3.43 -21.66 20.36
C SER A 101 4.48 -22.72 20.76
N LEU A 102 4.28 -23.97 20.31
CA LEU A 102 5.12 -25.11 20.63
C LEU A 102 6.28 -25.30 19.62
N ASN A 103 6.04 -24.95 18.36
CA ASN A 103 7.02 -24.98 17.29
C ASN A 103 6.85 -23.74 16.41
N LYS A 104 7.50 -22.64 16.82
CA LYS A 104 7.43 -21.34 16.13
C LYS A 104 7.93 -21.38 14.69
N GLU A 105 8.80 -22.34 14.39
CA GLU A 105 9.38 -22.51 13.07
C GLU A 105 8.34 -23.08 12.11
N PHE A 106 7.47 -24.01 12.53
CA PHE A 106 6.45 -24.68 11.69
C PHE A 106 5.42 -23.73 11.04
N TRP A 107 5.80 -23.11 9.93
CA TRP A 107 5.06 -22.01 9.31
C TRP A 107 3.77 -22.46 8.59
N PHE A 108 3.61 -23.74 8.24
CA PHE A 108 2.34 -24.26 7.68
C PHE A 108 1.13 -23.96 8.57
N ALA A 109 1.33 -23.89 9.89
CA ALA A 109 0.29 -23.48 10.84
C ALA A 109 -0.08 -21.99 10.71
N ARG A 110 0.75 -21.14 10.10
CA ARG A 110 0.41 -19.74 9.79
C ARG A 110 -0.53 -19.63 8.59
N GLU A 111 -0.41 -20.56 7.64
CA GLU A 111 -1.12 -20.50 6.35
C GLU A 111 -2.43 -21.29 6.33
N LEU A 112 -2.50 -22.44 7.03
CA LEU A 112 -3.71 -23.28 7.06
C LEU A 112 -5.00 -22.50 7.45
N PRO A 113 -4.98 -21.59 8.44
CA PRO A 113 -6.12 -20.71 8.72
C PRO A 113 -6.61 -19.89 7.52
N LYS A 114 -5.69 -19.35 6.70
CA LYS A 114 -6.04 -18.58 5.49
C LYS A 114 -6.62 -19.50 4.43
N HIS A 115 -6.01 -20.68 4.24
CA HIS A 115 -6.43 -21.66 3.24
C HIS A 115 -7.86 -22.14 3.49
N VAL A 116 -8.24 -22.35 4.75
CA VAL A 116 -9.60 -22.74 5.13
C VAL A 116 -10.62 -21.63 4.84
N ARG A 117 -10.19 -20.38 4.80
CA ARG A 117 -10.99 -19.21 4.38
C ARG A 117 -10.92 -18.97 2.85
N GLY A 118 -10.20 -19.84 2.12
CA GLY A 118 -10.05 -19.78 0.67
C GLY A 118 -9.04 -18.74 0.17
N TYR A 119 -8.08 -18.33 1.00
CA TYR A 119 -6.98 -17.44 0.61
C TYR A 119 -5.66 -18.19 0.74
N TYR A 120 -4.77 -18.00 -0.24
CA TYR A 120 -3.59 -18.84 -0.46
C TYR A 120 -2.30 -18.02 -0.61
N SER A 121 -2.42 -16.76 -1.04
CA SER A 121 -1.26 -15.91 -1.29
C SER A 121 -0.54 -15.48 -0.01
N GLN A 122 0.74 -15.12 -0.14
CA GLN A 122 1.59 -14.76 1.00
C GLN A 122 1.15 -13.46 1.68
N LEU A 123 0.89 -12.41 0.89
CA LEU A 123 0.61 -11.04 1.30
C LEU A 123 -0.72 -10.47 0.74
N GLY A 124 -1.69 -11.34 0.45
CA GLY A 124 -3.02 -10.91 -0.01
C GLY A 124 -3.08 -10.54 -1.49
N GLN A 125 -2.13 -11.01 -2.30
CA GLN A 125 -2.14 -10.85 -3.74
C GLN A 125 -3.44 -11.39 -4.35
N ASP A 126 -3.89 -12.57 -3.92
CA ASP A 126 -5.13 -13.20 -4.39
C ASP A 126 -6.39 -12.33 -4.12
N GLU A 127 -6.45 -11.59 -3.01
CA GLU A 127 -7.51 -10.62 -2.72
C GLU A 127 -7.47 -9.42 -3.69
N LEU A 128 -6.26 -8.91 -3.98
CA LEU A 128 -6.07 -7.79 -4.90
C LEU A 128 -6.39 -8.16 -6.35
N ILE A 129 -5.98 -9.37 -6.76
CA ILE A 129 -6.29 -9.94 -8.07
C ILE A 129 -7.80 -10.16 -8.20
N GLU A 130 -8.43 -10.77 -7.20
CA GLU A 130 -9.89 -10.95 -7.14
C GLU A 130 -10.60 -9.60 -7.29
N ARG A 131 -10.15 -8.58 -6.55
CA ARG A 131 -10.72 -7.23 -6.64
C ARG A 131 -10.54 -6.64 -8.04
N PHE A 132 -9.33 -6.71 -8.60
CA PHE A 132 -9.05 -6.20 -9.93
C PHE A 132 -10.01 -6.80 -10.97
N PHE A 133 -10.19 -8.13 -10.97
CA PHE A 133 -11.06 -8.82 -11.92
C PHE A 133 -12.56 -8.75 -11.57
N SER A 134 -12.91 -8.34 -10.35
CA SER A 134 -14.29 -8.00 -9.98
C SER A 134 -14.72 -6.66 -10.58
N GLU A 135 -13.77 -5.73 -10.70
CA GLU A 135 -13.97 -4.41 -11.30
C GLU A 135 -13.80 -4.47 -12.83
N ARG A 136 -12.91 -5.34 -13.33
CA ARG A 136 -12.57 -5.48 -14.75
C ARG A 136 -12.79 -6.91 -15.20
N LYS A 137 -13.74 -7.12 -16.10
CA LYS A 137 -14.06 -8.49 -16.53
C LYS A 137 -12.87 -9.12 -17.26
N PRO A 138 -12.42 -10.32 -16.86
CA PRO A 138 -11.43 -11.08 -17.62
C PRO A 138 -12.02 -11.53 -18.96
N ARG A 139 -11.17 -11.68 -19.98
CA ARG A 139 -11.58 -12.11 -21.32
C ARG A 139 -12.00 -13.57 -21.32
N CYS A 140 -11.20 -14.44 -20.72
CA CYS A 140 -11.38 -15.90 -20.78
C CYS A 140 -11.22 -16.60 -19.42
N LYS A 141 -10.94 -15.85 -18.35
CA LYS A 141 -10.57 -16.37 -17.02
C LYS A 141 -9.35 -17.29 -17.10
N THR A 142 -8.32 -16.84 -17.80
CA THR A 142 -7.10 -17.61 -18.03
C THR A 142 -5.91 -17.05 -17.27
N PHE A 143 -5.07 -17.92 -16.72
CA PHE A 143 -3.86 -17.50 -16.02
C PHE A 143 -2.62 -18.30 -16.44
N ILE A 144 -1.46 -17.72 -16.16
CA ILE A 144 -0.17 -18.41 -16.07
C ILE A 144 0.48 -18.05 -14.74
N GLU A 145 0.95 -19.04 -14.00
CA GLU A 145 1.68 -18.90 -12.74
C GLU A 145 3.06 -19.54 -12.88
N VAL A 146 4.10 -18.72 -12.81
CA VAL A 146 5.52 -19.13 -12.79
C VAL A 146 5.98 -19.17 -11.34
N GLY A 147 6.60 -20.27 -10.92
CA GLY A 147 6.96 -20.49 -9.52
C GLY A 147 5.80 -21.01 -8.69
N ALA A 148 5.06 -21.97 -9.22
CA ALA A 148 3.80 -22.43 -8.62
C ALA A 148 4.00 -23.28 -7.35
N PHE A 149 5.22 -23.72 -7.04
CA PHE A 149 5.56 -24.57 -5.91
C PHE A 149 4.67 -25.82 -5.85
N ASP A 150 3.74 -25.91 -4.89
CA ASP A 150 2.80 -27.03 -4.76
C ASP A 150 1.36 -26.69 -5.21
N GLY A 151 1.16 -25.51 -5.80
CA GLY A 151 -0.11 -25.02 -6.30
C GLY A 151 -1.12 -24.65 -5.22
N ARG A 152 -0.68 -24.55 -3.95
CA ARG A 152 -1.56 -24.24 -2.83
C ARG A 152 -0.95 -23.27 -1.84
N HIS A 153 0.28 -23.50 -1.39
CA HIS A 153 0.95 -22.55 -0.51
C HIS A 153 1.49 -21.40 -1.34
N TYR A 154 1.20 -20.17 -0.90
CA TYR A 154 1.61 -18.92 -1.56
C TYR A 154 1.07 -18.70 -2.97
N SER A 155 0.22 -19.59 -3.49
CA SER A 155 -0.34 -19.44 -4.83
C SER A 155 -1.21 -18.20 -4.93
N ASN A 156 -0.91 -17.39 -5.95
CA ASN A 156 -1.66 -16.19 -6.27
C ASN A 156 -2.95 -16.52 -7.05
N VAL A 157 -3.04 -17.71 -7.64
CA VAL A 157 -4.12 -18.09 -8.58
C VAL A 157 -5.08 -19.14 -8.04
N ARG A 158 -4.69 -19.92 -7.01
CA ARG A 158 -5.50 -21.04 -6.48
C ARG A 158 -6.93 -20.65 -6.13
N ARG A 159 -7.12 -19.47 -5.53
CA ARG A 159 -8.44 -18.92 -5.21
C ARG A 159 -9.31 -18.71 -6.45
N LEU A 160 -8.72 -18.21 -7.54
CA LEU A 160 -9.43 -18.00 -8.81
C LEU A 160 -9.89 -19.32 -9.42
N VAL A 161 -9.05 -20.35 -9.33
CA VAL A 161 -9.37 -21.71 -9.78
C VAL A 161 -10.53 -22.29 -8.99
N GLU A 162 -10.43 -22.32 -7.65
CA GLU A 162 -11.43 -22.97 -6.80
C GLU A 162 -12.78 -22.24 -6.73
N LYS A 163 -12.75 -20.90 -6.66
CA LYS A 163 -13.95 -20.10 -6.43
C LYS A 163 -14.61 -19.62 -7.72
N TYR A 164 -13.80 -19.33 -8.74
CA TYR A 164 -14.25 -18.62 -9.95
C TYR A 164 -14.12 -19.42 -11.25
N GLY A 165 -13.61 -20.65 -11.15
CA GLY A 165 -13.48 -21.58 -12.28
C GLY A 165 -12.49 -21.12 -13.32
N TRP A 166 -11.40 -20.44 -12.91
CA TRP A 166 -10.31 -20.08 -13.82
C TRP A 166 -9.55 -21.32 -14.28
N GLN A 167 -8.98 -21.23 -15.48
CA GLN A 167 -8.17 -22.28 -16.10
C GLN A 167 -6.80 -21.71 -16.48
N GLY A 168 -5.77 -22.53 -16.58
CA GLY A 168 -4.44 -21.96 -16.83
C GLY A 168 -3.29 -22.96 -16.84
N VAL A 169 -2.09 -22.40 -16.77
CA VAL A 169 -0.83 -23.13 -16.69
C VAL A 169 -0.10 -22.75 -15.40
N SER A 170 0.33 -23.73 -14.62
CA SER A 170 1.21 -23.54 -13.46
C SER A 170 2.55 -24.24 -13.72
N VAL A 171 3.64 -23.54 -13.48
CA VAL A 171 4.99 -23.98 -13.84
C VAL A 171 5.86 -24.08 -12.59
N GLU A 172 6.50 -25.25 -12.40
CA GLU A 172 7.34 -25.54 -11.25
C GLU A 172 8.56 -26.39 -11.67
N PRO A 173 9.80 -25.91 -11.50
CA PRO A 173 10.99 -26.63 -11.95
C PRO A 173 11.40 -27.83 -11.08
N VAL A 174 11.22 -27.77 -9.74
CA VAL A 174 11.72 -28.82 -8.84
C VAL A 174 10.83 -30.06 -8.92
N GLY A 175 11.40 -31.23 -9.24
CA GLY A 175 10.62 -32.45 -9.47
C GLY A 175 9.71 -32.86 -8.31
N LYS A 176 10.18 -32.69 -7.06
CA LYS A 176 9.39 -33.00 -5.85
C LYS A 176 8.19 -32.05 -5.67
N ASN A 177 8.37 -30.76 -5.95
CA ASN A 177 7.31 -29.76 -5.85
C ASN A 177 6.30 -29.93 -6.99
N TYR A 178 6.81 -30.14 -8.22
CA TYR A 178 5.99 -30.44 -9.39
C TYR A 178 5.06 -31.63 -9.18
N ALA A 179 5.53 -32.71 -8.54
CA ALA A 179 4.68 -33.85 -8.20
C ALA A 179 3.52 -33.45 -7.26
N LYS A 180 3.78 -32.59 -6.26
CA LYS A 180 2.74 -32.05 -5.36
C LYS A 180 1.78 -31.12 -6.11
N LEU A 181 2.30 -30.27 -7.00
CA LEU A 181 1.53 -29.38 -7.87
C LEU A 181 0.53 -30.17 -8.72
N CYS A 182 0.98 -31.23 -9.39
CA CYS A 182 0.11 -32.09 -10.19
C CYS A 182 -0.99 -32.75 -9.34
N GLN A 183 -0.63 -33.19 -8.13
CA GLN A 183 -1.58 -33.76 -7.19
C GLN A 183 -2.61 -32.73 -6.71
N SER A 184 -2.18 -31.49 -6.42
CA SER A 184 -3.06 -30.45 -5.88
C SER A 184 -4.07 -29.94 -6.90
N TYR A 185 -3.72 -29.96 -8.18
CA TYR A 185 -4.60 -29.59 -9.30
C TYR A 185 -5.36 -30.77 -9.93
N GLN A 186 -5.29 -31.98 -9.34
CA GLN A 186 -6.06 -33.12 -9.82
C GLN A 186 -7.57 -32.81 -9.81
N GLY A 187 -8.20 -32.84 -10.99
CA GLY A 187 -9.62 -32.52 -11.17
C GLY A 187 -9.93 -31.05 -11.47
N TYR A 188 -8.92 -30.18 -11.55
CA TYR A 188 -9.04 -28.80 -12.02
C TYR A 188 -8.55 -28.67 -13.46
N ASN A 189 -8.97 -27.60 -14.14
CA ASN A 189 -8.54 -27.29 -15.50
C ASN A 189 -7.23 -26.48 -15.49
N VAL A 190 -6.18 -27.07 -14.93
CA VAL A 190 -4.85 -26.47 -14.81
C VAL A 190 -3.81 -27.44 -15.35
N THR A 191 -3.05 -26.99 -16.35
CA THR A 191 -1.91 -27.75 -16.89
C THR A 191 -0.68 -27.46 -16.05
N CYS A 192 -0.07 -28.49 -15.49
CA CYS A 192 1.19 -28.37 -14.74
C CYS A 192 2.38 -28.63 -15.67
N ILE A 193 3.42 -27.81 -15.62
CA ILE A 193 4.65 -27.97 -16.43
C ILE A 193 5.88 -28.03 -15.51
N GLN A 194 6.71 -29.06 -15.68
CA GLN A 194 7.99 -29.16 -14.99
C GLN A 194 9.09 -28.45 -15.78
N ALA A 195 9.26 -27.15 -15.57
CA ALA A 195 10.32 -26.36 -16.20
C ALA A 195 10.67 -25.14 -15.34
N ALA A 196 11.88 -24.63 -15.48
CA ALA A 196 12.21 -23.25 -15.12
C ALA A 196 11.84 -22.34 -16.29
N VAL A 197 11.50 -21.09 -15.98
CA VAL A 197 11.14 -20.09 -16.98
C VAL A 197 12.22 -19.02 -17.04
N SER A 198 12.62 -18.61 -18.26
CA SER A 198 13.69 -17.63 -18.48
C SER A 198 13.54 -16.95 -19.85
N ASN A 199 14.52 -16.13 -20.24
CA ASN A 199 14.62 -15.49 -21.55
C ASN A 199 15.18 -16.40 -22.66
N HIS A 200 15.44 -17.66 -22.37
CA HIS A 200 15.96 -18.66 -23.30
C HIS A 200 15.46 -20.07 -22.97
N SER A 201 15.65 -20.98 -23.91
CA SER A 201 15.28 -22.40 -23.77
C SER A 201 16.54 -23.26 -23.65
N GLY A 202 16.45 -24.38 -22.92
CA GLY A 202 17.57 -25.31 -22.77
C GLY A 202 17.53 -26.08 -21.46
N THR A 203 18.69 -26.25 -20.83
CA THR A 203 18.84 -26.87 -19.51
C THR A 203 19.75 -26.02 -18.64
N ALA A 204 19.43 -25.90 -17.36
CA ALA A 204 20.25 -25.17 -16.39
C ALA A 204 20.34 -25.93 -15.06
N ASP A 205 21.42 -25.67 -14.31
CA ASP A 205 21.54 -26.14 -12.94
C ASP A 205 20.81 -25.18 -12.00
N MET A 206 19.88 -25.72 -11.22
CA MET A 206 19.12 -24.96 -10.22
C MET A 206 19.60 -25.33 -8.80
N SER A 207 19.71 -24.33 -7.93
CA SER A 207 20.01 -24.54 -6.52
C SER A 207 18.71 -24.80 -5.77
N VAL A 208 18.61 -25.94 -5.09
CA VAL A 208 17.43 -26.37 -4.34
C VAL A 208 17.78 -26.46 -2.86
N SER A 209 17.01 -25.75 -2.03
CA SER A 209 17.19 -25.78 -0.57
C SER A 209 16.74 -27.11 0.05
N THR A 210 17.37 -27.53 1.13
CA THR A 210 17.05 -28.72 1.91
C THR A 210 17.23 -28.45 3.40
N TYR A 211 16.32 -28.98 4.21
CA TYR A 211 16.31 -28.79 5.66
C TYR A 211 16.22 -30.15 6.35
N PRO A 212 17.34 -30.75 6.79
CA PRO A 212 17.33 -32.11 7.37
C PRO A 212 16.44 -32.27 8.60
N HIS A 213 16.28 -31.20 9.39
CA HIS A 213 15.43 -31.17 10.59
C HIS A 213 13.95 -30.89 10.28
N LEU A 214 13.63 -30.46 9.05
CA LEU A 214 12.28 -30.17 8.56
C LEU A 214 12.15 -30.66 7.10
N PRO A 215 12.11 -31.98 6.84
CA PRO A 215 12.14 -32.54 5.49
C PRO A 215 10.97 -32.08 4.59
N GLU A 216 9.89 -31.63 5.23
CA GLU A 216 8.69 -31.06 4.60
C GLU A 216 8.96 -29.69 3.96
N TRP A 217 9.98 -28.94 4.43
CA TRP A 217 10.44 -27.63 3.90
C TRP A 217 11.54 -27.77 2.84
N GLY A 218 12.06 -28.98 2.66
CA GLY A 218 13.04 -29.22 1.61
C GLY A 218 12.43 -28.87 0.27
N SER A 219 13.11 -27.98 -0.45
CA SER A 219 12.81 -27.35 -1.74
C SER A 219 11.82 -26.17 -1.75
N ASP A 220 11.59 -25.51 -0.61
CA ASP A 220 10.73 -24.32 -0.55
C ASP A 220 11.36 -23.10 -1.25
N VAL A 221 12.69 -23.02 -1.29
CA VAL A 221 13.43 -21.98 -2.01
C VAL A 221 14.28 -22.68 -3.07
N ALA A 222 14.05 -22.35 -4.33
CA ALA A 222 14.86 -22.82 -5.45
C ALA A 222 15.05 -21.70 -6.47
N SER A 223 16.29 -21.45 -6.88
CA SER A 223 16.61 -20.37 -7.80
C SER A 223 17.70 -20.79 -8.79
N LEU A 224 17.66 -20.21 -9.98
CA LEU A 224 18.74 -20.26 -10.97
C LEU A 224 19.92 -19.37 -10.56
N THR A 225 19.71 -18.47 -9.61
CA THR A 225 20.74 -17.62 -9.02
C THR A 225 21.18 -18.15 -7.65
N THR A 226 22.38 -17.76 -7.21
CA THR A 226 22.93 -18.16 -5.90
C THR A 226 22.96 -17.03 -4.88
N GLU A 227 22.54 -15.82 -5.25
CA GLU A 227 22.73 -14.60 -4.45
C GLU A 227 21.97 -14.63 -3.11
N ASP A 228 20.82 -15.30 -3.07
CA ASP A 228 20.02 -15.44 -1.85
C ASP A 228 20.42 -16.63 -0.96
N ASN A 229 21.28 -17.53 -1.45
CA ASN A 229 21.63 -18.77 -0.73
C ASN A 229 22.25 -18.47 0.65
N ASP A 230 23.12 -17.48 0.73
CA ASP A 230 23.82 -17.08 1.95
C ASP A 230 22.89 -16.51 3.03
N ARG A 231 21.81 -15.84 2.60
CA ARG A 231 20.80 -15.27 3.50
C ARG A 231 20.02 -16.39 4.17
N TRP A 232 19.54 -17.34 3.37
CA TRP A 232 18.75 -18.48 3.84
C TRP A 232 19.58 -19.46 4.69
N THR A 233 20.83 -19.72 4.31
CA THR A 233 21.74 -20.55 5.13
C THR A 233 22.02 -19.91 6.49
N ARG A 234 22.34 -18.61 6.56
CA ARG A 234 22.61 -17.95 7.85
C ARG A 234 21.38 -17.83 8.75
N LYS A 235 20.22 -17.58 8.17
CA LYS A 235 19.00 -17.29 8.93
C LYS A 235 18.24 -18.54 9.35
N TYR A 236 18.28 -19.60 8.54
CA TYR A 236 17.43 -20.78 8.71
C TYR A 236 18.18 -22.12 8.57
N GLY A 237 19.51 -22.10 8.38
CA GLY A 237 20.31 -23.32 8.31
C GLY A 237 20.07 -24.16 7.04
N ALA A 238 19.62 -23.53 5.95
CA ALA A 238 19.39 -24.19 4.67
C ALA A 238 20.67 -24.85 4.12
N GLN A 239 20.55 -26.10 3.69
CA GLN A 239 21.55 -26.82 2.90
C GLN A 239 21.14 -26.81 1.43
N TRP A 240 22.09 -26.86 0.50
CA TRP A 240 21.82 -26.71 -0.93
C TRP A 240 22.24 -27.95 -1.72
N CYS A 241 21.38 -28.41 -2.62
CA CYS A 241 21.71 -29.38 -3.66
C CYS A 241 21.45 -28.80 -5.04
N LYS A 242 22.12 -29.33 -6.07
CA LYS A 242 21.88 -28.95 -7.47
C LYS A 242 20.97 -29.95 -8.15
N GLU A 243 20.01 -29.45 -8.91
CA GLU A 243 19.14 -30.24 -9.79
C GLU A 243 19.21 -29.64 -11.21
N THR A 244 19.44 -30.45 -12.23
CA THR A 244 19.41 -29.99 -13.63
C THR A 244 17.97 -29.98 -14.10
N VAL A 245 17.49 -28.82 -14.54
CA VAL A 245 16.10 -28.59 -14.94
C VAL A 245 16.00 -28.12 -16.39
N VAL A 246 14.87 -28.42 -17.04
CA VAL A 246 14.54 -27.88 -18.37
C VAL A 246 14.17 -26.41 -18.21
N VAL A 247 14.68 -25.55 -19.08
CA VAL A 247 14.37 -24.12 -19.15
C VAL A 247 13.55 -23.84 -20.40
N LYS A 248 12.47 -23.07 -20.27
CA LYS A 248 11.62 -22.61 -21.37
C LYS A 248 11.38 -21.11 -21.29
N THR A 249 11.01 -20.50 -22.41
CA THR A 249 10.49 -19.13 -22.42
C THR A 249 9.00 -19.08 -22.10
N LEU A 250 8.50 -17.94 -21.58
CA LEU A 250 7.06 -17.72 -21.43
C LEU A 250 6.33 -17.88 -22.76
N THR A 251 6.92 -17.38 -23.85
CA THR A 251 6.36 -17.47 -25.19
C THR A 251 6.13 -18.92 -25.64
N GLU A 252 7.11 -19.79 -25.42
CA GLU A 252 6.98 -21.23 -25.72
C GLU A 252 5.87 -21.86 -24.89
N ILE A 253 5.86 -21.61 -23.58
CA ILE A 253 4.84 -22.15 -22.66
C ILE A 253 3.43 -21.76 -23.10
N ILE A 254 3.21 -20.48 -23.44
CA ILE A 254 1.91 -20.02 -23.93
C ILE A 254 1.58 -20.69 -25.26
N SER A 255 2.53 -20.79 -26.19
CA SER A 255 2.30 -21.35 -27.53
C SER A 255 2.00 -22.85 -27.54
N GLU A 256 2.58 -23.60 -26.60
CA GLU A 256 2.33 -25.03 -26.40
C GLU A 256 1.04 -25.29 -25.61
N SER A 257 0.54 -24.26 -24.91
CA SER A 257 -0.73 -24.33 -24.20
C SER A 257 -1.93 -24.12 -25.11
N ASN A 258 -3.11 -24.56 -24.67
CA ASN A 258 -4.37 -24.27 -25.37
C ASN A 258 -4.92 -22.86 -25.05
N LEU A 259 -4.13 -21.98 -24.42
CA LEU A 259 -4.58 -20.65 -24.01
C LEU A 259 -4.56 -19.69 -25.21
N LYS A 260 -5.74 -19.21 -25.61
CA LYS A 260 -5.88 -18.17 -26.65
C LYS A 260 -5.55 -16.77 -26.14
N TYR A 261 -5.80 -16.53 -24.87
CA TYR A 261 -5.56 -15.28 -24.17
C TYR A 261 -4.99 -15.60 -22.79
N VAL A 262 -4.22 -14.68 -22.24
CA VAL A 262 -3.78 -14.70 -20.84
C VAL A 262 -4.43 -13.50 -20.18
N ASP A 263 -5.28 -13.71 -19.18
CA ASP A 263 -5.84 -12.59 -18.39
C ASP A 263 -4.89 -12.22 -17.26
N LEU A 264 -4.32 -13.22 -16.57
CA LEU A 264 -3.39 -13.05 -15.46
C LEU A 264 -2.05 -13.73 -15.74
N LEU A 265 -0.96 -13.01 -15.57
CA LEU A 265 0.39 -13.57 -15.47
C LEU A 265 0.93 -13.30 -14.06
N SER A 266 1.22 -14.34 -13.29
CA SER A 266 1.87 -14.28 -11.99
C SER A 266 3.28 -14.84 -12.10
N ILE A 267 4.28 -14.11 -11.62
CA ILE A 267 5.69 -14.49 -11.66
C ILE A 267 6.29 -14.33 -10.26
N ASP A 268 6.80 -15.43 -9.74
CA ASP A 268 7.58 -15.50 -8.51
C ASP A 268 8.69 -16.53 -8.74
N ALA A 269 9.78 -16.08 -9.36
CA ALA A 269 10.90 -16.92 -9.79
C ALA A 269 12.11 -16.80 -8.85
N GLU A 270 11.89 -16.38 -7.60
CA GLU A 270 12.90 -16.27 -6.54
C GLU A 270 14.17 -15.54 -7.03
N GLY A 271 13.96 -14.33 -7.58
CA GLY A 271 15.02 -13.42 -8.04
C GLY A 271 15.42 -13.54 -9.51
N HIS A 272 14.73 -14.36 -10.31
CA HIS A 272 14.92 -14.50 -11.77
C HIS A 272 13.74 -13.93 -12.58
N ASP A 273 12.95 -13.07 -11.94
CA ASP A 273 11.66 -12.58 -12.44
C ASP A 273 11.77 -11.67 -13.67
N PHE A 274 12.85 -10.89 -13.76
CA PHE A 274 13.09 -10.00 -14.90
C PHE A 274 13.35 -10.77 -16.19
N GLU A 275 14.21 -11.79 -16.15
CA GLU A 275 14.50 -12.65 -17.29
C GLU A 275 13.28 -13.46 -17.73
N VAL A 276 12.42 -13.86 -16.78
CA VAL A 276 11.13 -14.48 -17.12
C VAL A 276 10.29 -13.54 -17.99
N LEU A 277 10.21 -12.25 -17.62
CA LEU A 277 9.50 -11.24 -18.41
C LEU A 277 10.14 -10.99 -19.78
N GLU A 278 11.46 -10.98 -19.88
CA GLU A 278 12.17 -10.86 -21.17
C GLU A 278 11.86 -12.02 -22.13
N GLY A 279 11.50 -13.20 -21.61
CA GLY A 279 11.09 -14.36 -22.40
C GLY A 279 9.69 -14.26 -23.02
N LEU A 280 8.95 -13.18 -22.80
CA LEU A 280 7.60 -12.97 -23.32
C LEU A 280 7.58 -12.06 -24.57
N ASP A 281 7.04 -12.58 -25.67
CA ASP A 281 6.70 -11.79 -26.85
C ASP A 281 5.40 -11.00 -26.60
N PHE A 282 5.55 -9.78 -26.09
CA PHE A 282 4.46 -8.84 -25.82
C PHE A 282 3.68 -8.40 -27.06
N SER A 283 4.24 -8.57 -28.26
CA SER A 283 3.52 -8.26 -29.51
C SER A 283 2.45 -9.32 -29.81
N ARG A 284 2.68 -10.55 -29.35
CA ARG A 284 1.78 -11.69 -29.56
C ARG A 284 0.86 -11.95 -28.38
N TYR A 285 1.38 -11.80 -27.16
CA TYR A 285 0.66 -12.09 -25.93
C TYR A 285 0.69 -10.90 -24.99
N LYS A 286 -0.51 -10.38 -24.68
CA LYS A 286 -0.67 -9.20 -23.82
C LYS A 286 -1.59 -9.51 -22.63
N PRO A 287 -1.03 -10.03 -21.51
CA PRO A 287 -1.75 -10.21 -20.26
C PRO A 287 -2.55 -8.97 -19.83
N GLN A 288 -3.71 -9.16 -19.22
CA GLN A 288 -4.50 -8.03 -18.71
C GLN A 288 -3.92 -7.49 -17.41
N LEU A 289 -3.45 -8.40 -16.54
CA LEU A 289 -2.77 -8.12 -15.28
C LEU A 289 -1.49 -8.96 -15.21
N ILE A 290 -0.38 -8.30 -14.86
CA ILE A 290 0.89 -8.96 -14.54
C ILE A 290 1.17 -8.69 -13.06
N VAL A 291 1.44 -9.74 -12.29
CA VAL A 291 1.90 -9.68 -10.91
C VAL A 291 3.29 -10.30 -10.89
N VAL A 292 4.28 -9.55 -10.42
CA VAL A 292 5.68 -9.96 -10.49
C VAL A 292 6.42 -9.59 -9.22
N GLU A 293 7.08 -10.56 -8.60
CA GLU A 293 8.01 -10.31 -7.51
C GLU A 293 9.21 -9.52 -8.04
N TYR A 294 9.65 -8.50 -7.31
CA TYR A 294 10.65 -7.58 -7.85
C TYR A 294 12.00 -7.55 -7.14
N GLY A 295 12.16 -8.22 -6.00
CA GLY A 295 13.42 -8.25 -5.25
C GLY A 295 14.19 -6.91 -5.26
N ASN A 296 15.39 -6.91 -5.86
CA ASN A 296 16.22 -5.71 -6.09
C ASN A 296 16.04 -5.08 -7.49
N GLU A 297 15.21 -5.67 -8.35
CA GLU A 297 15.06 -5.36 -9.77
C GLU A 297 13.84 -4.52 -10.11
N ARG A 298 13.12 -4.02 -9.10
CA ARG A 298 11.94 -3.14 -9.20
C ARG A 298 11.97 -2.17 -10.38
N GLN A 299 13.08 -1.43 -10.53
CA GLN A 299 13.18 -0.41 -11.56
C GLN A 299 13.33 -0.98 -12.97
N LYS A 300 14.06 -2.09 -13.13
CA LYS A 300 14.23 -2.76 -14.44
C LYS A 300 12.90 -3.30 -14.95
N ILE A 301 12.13 -3.94 -14.06
CA ILE A 301 10.80 -4.48 -14.36
C ILE A 301 9.83 -3.36 -14.77
N ILE A 302 9.78 -2.24 -14.03
CA ILE A 302 8.96 -1.09 -14.39
C ILE A 302 9.34 -0.55 -15.77
N SER A 303 10.65 -0.40 -16.02
CA SER A 303 11.15 0.10 -17.30
C SER A 303 10.70 -0.80 -18.45
N LEU A 304 10.93 -2.11 -18.35
CA LEU A 304 10.55 -3.07 -19.38
C LEU A 304 9.04 -3.09 -19.64
N LEU A 305 8.21 -3.16 -18.59
CA LEU A 305 6.76 -3.26 -18.78
C LEU A 305 6.16 -1.94 -19.29
N SER A 306 6.74 -0.80 -18.94
CA SER A 306 6.31 0.51 -19.46
C SER A 306 6.50 0.63 -20.97
N THR A 307 7.59 0.08 -21.55
CA THR A 307 7.80 0.10 -23.01
C THR A 307 6.80 -0.76 -23.76
N HIS A 308 6.12 -1.68 -23.06
CA HIS A 308 5.10 -2.57 -23.61
C HIS A 308 3.66 -2.11 -23.27
N GLY A 309 3.50 -0.88 -22.79
CA GLY A 309 2.20 -0.26 -22.55
C GLY A 309 1.51 -0.72 -21.26
N TYR A 310 2.27 -1.10 -20.24
CA TYR A 310 1.76 -1.39 -18.90
C TYR A 310 2.09 -0.28 -17.91
N SER A 311 1.23 -0.12 -16.90
CA SER A 311 1.46 0.80 -15.78
C SER A 311 1.30 0.09 -14.45
N VAL A 312 2.09 0.50 -13.46
CA VAL A 312 1.96 0.01 -12.08
C VAL A 312 0.65 0.53 -11.50
N ILE A 313 -0.23 -0.39 -11.10
CA ILE A 313 -1.50 -0.07 -10.43
C ILE A 313 -1.45 -0.34 -8.93
N TYR A 314 -0.53 -1.19 -8.47
CA TYR A 314 -0.31 -1.48 -7.05
C TYR A 314 1.12 -1.98 -6.79
N ASP A 315 1.63 -1.69 -5.60
CA ASP A 315 2.92 -2.16 -5.08
C ASP A 315 2.70 -2.56 -3.62
N ASN A 316 2.81 -3.86 -3.32
CA ASN A 316 2.58 -4.39 -1.98
C ASN A 316 3.87 -4.43 -1.13
N LYS A 317 4.99 -3.90 -1.66
CA LYS A 317 6.37 -3.94 -1.13
C LYS A 317 7.15 -5.24 -1.37
N GLN A 318 6.61 -6.17 -2.14
CA GLN A 318 7.25 -7.43 -2.56
C GLN A 318 6.98 -7.68 -4.06
N ASP A 319 5.73 -7.53 -4.46
CA ASP A 319 5.21 -7.66 -5.81
C ASP A 319 4.75 -6.31 -6.38
N LEU A 320 4.97 -6.16 -7.67
CA LEU A 320 4.35 -5.11 -8.49
C LEU A 320 3.17 -5.68 -9.27
N PHE A 321 2.10 -4.90 -9.35
CA PHE A 321 0.92 -5.20 -10.14
C PHE A 321 0.87 -4.23 -11.31
N PHE A 322 0.92 -4.76 -12.52
CA PHE A 322 0.90 -4.00 -13.76
C PHE A 322 -0.37 -4.32 -14.54
N ALA A 323 -1.11 -3.28 -14.93
CA ALA A 323 -2.22 -3.43 -15.86
C ALA A 323 -1.87 -2.80 -17.20
N ASP A 324 -2.37 -3.42 -18.27
CA ASP A 324 -2.31 -2.85 -19.62
C ASP A 324 -3.03 -1.49 -19.62
N ILE A 325 -2.34 -0.46 -20.12
CA ILE A 325 -2.87 0.92 -20.16
C ILE A 325 -4.20 0.94 -20.92
N GLN A 326 -4.36 0.17 -22.00
CA GLN A 326 -5.62 0.10 -22.72
C GLN A 326 -6.76 -0.44 -21.84
N THR A 327 -6.48 -1.42 -20.97
CA THR A 327 -7.46 -1.93 -20.00
C THR A 327 -7.83 -0.89 -18.94
N ILE A 328 -6.88 -0.04 -18.54
CA ILE A 328 -7.13 1.09 -17.64
C ILE A 328 -8.02 2.11 -18.38
N VAL A 329 -7.64 2.48 -19.61
CA VAL A 329 -8.32 3.49 -20.44
C VAL A 329 -9.72 3.05 -20.85
N ASP A 330 -9.97 1.79 -21.21
CA ASP A 330 -11.29 1.28 -21.61
C ASP A 330 -12.33 1.37 -20.46
N ASP A 331 -11.90 1.23 -19.21
CA ASP A 331 -12.73 1.41 -18.00
C ASP A 331 -13.08 2.89 -17.76
N TYR A 332 -12.18 3.81 -18.14
CA TYR A 332 -12.44 5.25 -18.11
C TYR A 332 -13.27 5.72 -19.33
N ALA A 333 -13.02 5.17 -20.52
CA ALA A 333 -13.71 5.49 -21.77
C ALA A 333 -15.14 4.93 -21.85
N THR A 334 -15.40 3.75 -21.27
CA THR A 334 -16.78 3.25 -21.14
C THR A 334 -17.62 4.05 -20.12
N ARG A 335 -16.96 4.82 -19.24
CA ARG A 335 -17.63 5.78 -18.37
C ARG A 335 -17.74 7.17 -18.98
N ASN A 336 -16.80 7.59 -19.82
CA ASN A 336 -16.80 8.91 -20.47
C ASN A 336 -15.84 8.96 -21.68
N TYR A 337 -16.08 8.33 -22.84
CA TYR A 337 -15.49 8.85 -24.09
C TYR A 337 -16.06 8.32 -25.41
N THR A 338 -16.18 9.25 -26.37
CA THR A 338 -16.31 9.05 -27.82
C THR A 338 -14.92 9.25 -28.45
N GLY A 339 -14.21 8.16 -28.78
CA GLY A 339 -12.79 8.12 -29.19
C GLY A 339 -12.32 9.13 -30.24
N GLN A 340 -11.04 9.56 -30.17
CA GLN A 340 -10.35 10.20 -31.31
C GLN A 340 -8.81 10.46 -31.30
N THR A 341 -7.94 9.99 -30.37
CA THR A 341 -6.46 10.17 -30.54
C THR A 341 -5.61 8.96 -30.18
N ALA A 342 -4.40 8.88 -30.76
CA ALA A 342 -3.54 7.68 -30.86
C ALA A 342 -2.14 7.82 -30.19
N GLU A 343 -1.96 8.71 -29.20
CA GLU A 343 -0.66 8.95 -28.53
C GLU A 343 -0.84 9.02 -26.99
N PRO A 344 -0.18 8.17 -26.17
CA PRO A 344 -0.44 8.08 -24.73
C PRO A 344 -0.14 9.36 -23.93
N TYR A 345 0.86 10.15 -24.31
CA TYR A 345 1.15 11.42 -23.63
C TYR A 345 0.04 12.46 -23.87
N VAL A 346 -0.61 12.41 -25.03
CA VAL A 346 -1.78 13.25 -25.37
C VAL A 346 -2.99 12.79 -24.58
N GLU A 347 -3.14 11.49 -24.35
CA GLU A 347 -4.25 10.95 -23.56
C GLU A 347 -4.19 11.39 -22.10
N ILE A 348 -3.04 11.28 -21.44
CA ILE A 348 -2.87 11.77 -20.06
C ILE A 348 -3.13 13.27 -19.97
N GLN A 349 -2.61 14.03 -20.93
CA GLN A 349 -2.86 15.47 -20.98
C GLN A 349 -4.35 15.79 -21.13
N ARG A 350 -5.04 15.16 -22.09
CA ARG A 350 -6.48 15.35 -22.32
C ARG A 350 -7.31 14.94 -21.12
N ASP A 351 -6.99 13.81 -20.49
CA ASP A 351 -7.70 13.37 -19.30
C ASP A 351 -7.56 14.37 -18.15
N VAL A 352 -6.37 14.94 -17.93
CA VAL A 352 -6.19 16.02 -16.95
C VAL A 352 -6.99 17.27 -17.35
N GLU A 353 -6.92 17.68 -18.63
CA GLU A 353 -7.67 18.83 -19.14
C GLU A 353 -9.20 18.66 -18.91
N GLU A 354 -9.73 17.47 -19.12
CA GLU A 354 -11.17 17.21 -19.06
C GLU A 354 -11.69 16.84 -17.67
N ASN A 355 -10.85 16.22 -16.84
CA ASN A 355 -11.24 15.56 -15.60
C ASN A 355 -10.48 16.04 -14.35
N ILE A 356 -9.70 17.13 -14.41
CA ILE A 356 -9.00 17.65 -13.22
C ILE A 356 -9.95 17.91 -12.04
N ASN A 357 -11.19 18.36 -12.28
CA ASN A 357 -12.17 18.53 -11.21
C ASN A 357 -12.56 17.20 -10.54
N VAL A 358 -12.58 16.09 -11.29
CA VAL A 358 -12.85 14.75 -10.75
C VAL A 358 -11.72 14.33 -9.83
N TYR A 359 -10.46 14.47 -10.28
CA TYR A 359 -9.28 14.18 -9.49
C TYR A 359 -9.20 15.01 -8.19
N LEU A 360 -9.62 16.28 -8.29
CA LEU A 360 -9.63 17.20 -7.17
C LEU A 360 -10.92 17.16 -6.33
N LYS A 361 -11.92 16.38 -6.76
CA LYS A 361 -13.28 16.30 -6.21
C LYS A 361 -13.93 17.68 -6.03
N LYS A 362 -13.82 18.51 -7.06
CA LYS A 362 -14.42 19.84 -7.14
C LYS A 362 -15.58 19.83 -8.13
N ASP A 363 -16.55 20.69 -7.90
CA ASP A 363 -17.53 21.01 -8.94
C ASP A 363 -16.82 21.77 -10.06
N ILE A 364 -17.29 21.60 -11.29
CA ILE A 364 -16.72 22.32 -12.44
C ILE A 364 -16.84 23.85 -12.30
N ARG A 365 -17.80 24.31 -11.51
CA ARG A 365 -18.04 25.72 -11.20
C ARG A 365 -17.20 26.23 -10.03
N ASP A 366 -16.50 25.36 -9.31
CA ASP A 366 -15.58 25.81 -8.27
C ASP A 366 -14.45 26.63 -8.90
N THR A 367 -13.95 27.62 -8.17
CA THR A 367 -12.73 28.32 -8.59
C THR A 367 -11.56 27.34 -8.56
N LEU A 368 -10.97 27.14 -9.74
CA LEU A 368 -9.72 26.43 -9.91
C LEU A 368 -8.61 27.44 -10.12
N ARG A 369 -7.44 27.20 -9.51
CA ARG A 369 -6.24 27.98 -9.79
C ARG A 369 -5.18 27.12 -10.43
N MET A 370 -4.82 27.47 -11.66
CA MET A 370 -3.80 26.79 -12.45
C MET A 370 -2.57 27.66 -12.61
N VAL A 371 -1.42 27.04 -12.46
CA VAL A 371 -0.12 27.64 -12.76
C VAL A 371 0.48 26.87 -13.91
N ILE A 372 0.84 27.55 -15.00
CA ILE A 372 1.45 26.96 -16.18
C ILE A 372 2.84 27.55 -16.33
N VAL A 373 3.86 26.72 -16.28
CA VAL A 373 5.26 27.10 -16.43
C VAL A 373 5.77 26.54 -17.75
N GLY A 374 6.25 27.42 -18.63
CA GLY A 374 6.54 27.08 -20.02
C GLY A 374 5.29 27.14 -20.89
N ALA A 375 4.54 28.24 -20.79
CA ALA A 375 3.24 28.35 -21.45
C ALA A 375 3.34 28.50 -22.98
N TYR A 376 4.50 28.82 -23.55
CA TYR A 376 4.69 29.05 -24.98
C TYR A 376 3.63 30.01 -25.54
N LEU A 377 2.83 29.58 -26.52
CA LEU A 377 1.72 30.35 -27.09
C LEU A 377 0.37 30.11 -26.38
N GLY A 378 0.33 29.22 -25.38
CA GLY A 378 -0.83 28.92 -24.55
C GLY A 378 -1.97 28.28 -25.34
N ASP A 379 -1.67 27.29 -26.18
CA ASP A 379 -2.67 26.62 -27.01
C ASP A 379 -3.59 25.70 -26.17
N GLU A 380 -3.10 25.22 -25.04
CA GLU A 380 -3.77 24.37 -24.06
C GLU A 380 -4.76 25.16 -23.19
N ILE A 381 -4.46 26.45 -22.92
CA ILE A 381 -5.26 27.32 -22.05
C ILE A 381 -6.71 27.42 -22.53
N GLY A 382 -6.94 27.47 -23.84
CA GLY A 382 -8.28 27.59 -24.41
C GLY A 382 -9.20 26.42 -24.05
N ARG A 383 -8.66 25.19 -24.00
CA ARG A 383 -9.44 23.99 -23.66
C ARG A 383 -9.91 24.03 -22.21
N PHE A 384 -9.03 24.45 -21.29
CA PHE A 384 -9.40 24.62 -19.89
C PHE A 384 -10.45 25.71 -19.67
N LEU A 385 -10.29 26.88 -20.29
CA LEU A 385 -11.24 27.98 -20.15
C LEU A 385 -12.64 27.63 -20.67
N ASN A 386 -12.73 26.83 -21.74
CA ASN A 386 -14.01 26.35 -22.27
C ASN A 386 -14.73 25.41 -21.29
N ARG A 387 -13.97 24.67 -20.49
CA ARG A 387 -14.50 23.65 -19.57
C ARG A 387 -14.81 24.22 -18.19
N TYR A 388 -13.91 25.04 -17.63
CA TYR A 388 -13.99 25.51 -16.26
C TYR A 388 -14.29 27.03 -16.22
N PRO A 389 -15.54 27.44 -15.95
CA PRO A 389 -15.97 28.83 -16.09
C PRO A 389 -15.31 29.80 -15.09
N ASN A 390 -14.89 29.30 -13.92
CA ASN A 390 -14.30 30.10 -12.84
C ASN A 390 -12.79 29.84 -12.66
N LEU A 391 -12.11 29.46 -13.74
CA LEU A 391 -10.70 29.14 -13.73
C LEU A 391 -9.83 30.40 -13.72
N GLU A 392 -8.89 30.50 -12.78
CA GLU A 392 -7.82 31.50 -12.71
C GLU A 392 -6.50 30.87 -13.17
N ILE A 393 -5.83 31.46 -14.17
CA ILE A 393 -4.59 30.95 -14.76
C ILE A 393 -3.45 31.94 -14.56
N HIS A 394 -2.32 31.44 -14.06
CA HIS A 394 -1.04 32.15 -14.02
C HIS A 394 -0.06 31.46 -14.98
N ALA A 395 0.19 32.07 -16.14
CA ALA A 395 1.02 31.52 -17.20
C ALA A 395 2.40 32.22 -17.22
N PHE A 396 3.47 31.43 -17.15
CA PHE A 396 4.85 31.91 -17.20
C PHE A 396 5.51 31.50 -18.51
N GLU A 397 6.13 32.47 -19.19
CA GLU A 397 6.89 32.27 -20.42
C GLU A 397 8.22 33.02 -20.34
N ALA A 398 9.34 32.30 -20.51
CA ALA A 398 10.67 32.85 -20.34
C ALA A 398 11.12 33.70 -21.53
N ASN A 399 10.84 33.26 -22.76
CA ASN A 399 11.26 33.95 -23.97
C ASN A 399 10.44 35.24 -24.16
N PRO A 400 11.06 36.43 -24.16
CA PRO A 400 10.33 37.71 -24.26
C PRO A 400 9.49 37.85 -25.54
N ASN A 401 9.97 37.30 -26.67
CA ASN A 401 9.26 37.35 -27.95
C ASN A 401 8.01 36.46 -27.94
N THR A 402 8.12 35.26 -27.37
CA THR A 402 6.99 34.34 -27.21
C THR A 402 5.99 34.89 -26.19
N PHE A 403 6.48 35.42 -25.07
CA PHE A 403 5.66 36.07 -24.05
C PHE A 403 4.80 37.20 -24.61
N GLN A 404 5.35 38.05 -25.48
CA GLN A 404 4.56 39.13 -26.10
C GLN A 404 3.36 38.58 -26.88
N LYS A 405 3.54 37.48 -27.62
CA LYS A 405 2.45 36.80 -28.36
C LYS A 405 1.42 36.20 -27.40
N LEU A 406 1.87 35.50 -26.37
CA LEU A 406 1.01 34.92 -25.32
C LEU A 406 0.17 36.01 -24.64
N ARG A 407 0.80 37.13 -24.25
CA ARG A 407 0.12 38.27 -23.62
C ARG A 407 -0.93 38.89 -24.54
N LEU A 408 -0.61 39.11 -25.82
CA LEU A 408 -1.55 39.65 -26.80
C LEU A 408 -2.75 38.72 -27.02
N LYS A 409 -2.52 37.39 -27.06
CA LYS A 409 -3.57 36.37 -27.23
C LYS A 409 -4.61 36.42 -26.10
N PHE A 410 -4.19 36.66 -24.87
CA PHE A 410 -5.05 36.63 -23.69
C PHE A 410 -5.35 38.01 -23.07
N GLN A 411 -4.99 39.13 -23.73
CA GLN A 411 -5.12 40.49 -23.18
C GLN A 411 -6.54 40.88 -22.75
N ASN A 412 -7.56 40.28 -23.38
CA ASN A 412 -8.98 40.56 -23.10
C ASN A 412 -9.60 39.54 -22.13
N ASN A 413 -8.83 38.58 -21.62
CA ASN A 413 -9.33 37.59 -20.67
C ASN A 413 -8.86 37.93 -19.24
N PRO A 414 -9.76 38.39 -18.35
CA PRO A 414 -9.37 38.82 -17.01
C PRO A 414 -8.89 37.68 -16.11
N ASN A 415 -9.16 36.43 -16.49
CA ASN A 415 -8.81 35.24 -15.72
C ASN A 415 -7.44 34.64 -16.11
N VAL A 416 -6.77 35.18 -17.13
CA VAL A 416 -5.47 34.70 -17.58
C VAL A 416 -4.43 35.78 -17.35
N HIS A 417 -3.47 35.47 -16.48
CA HIS A 417 -2.38 36.37 -16.13
C HIS A 417 -1.06 35.84 -16.68
N CYS A 418 -0.45 36.56 -17.62
CA CYS A 418 0.81 36.16 -18.24
C CYS A 418 2.00 36.90 -17.60
N TYR A 419 3.10 36.18 -17.33
CA TYR A 419 4.31 36.73 -16.73
C TYR A 419 5.57 36.33 -17.51
N ASN A 420 6.48 37.29 -17.73
CA ASN A 420 7.73 37.05 -18.45
C ASN A 420 8.88 36.69 -17.50
N TYR A 421 8.87 35.46 -17.00
CA TYR A 421 9.94 34.93 -16.16
C TYR A 421 10.27 33.49 -16.55
N ALA A 422 11.55 33.14 -16.47
CA ALA A 422 11.99 31.75 -16.32
C ALA A 422 11.79 31.32 -14.88
N VAL A 423 10.84 30.42 -14.62
CA VAL A 423 10.66 29.89 -13.28
C VAL A 423 11.77 28.89 -12.99
N SER A 424 12.44 29.03 -11.83
CA SER A 424 13.59 28.18 -11.47
C SER A 424 13.78 28.11 -9.96
N ASP A 425 14.86 27.49 -9.50
CA ASP A 425 15.23 27.38 -8.08
C ASP A 425 15.96 28.60 -7.52
N GLN A 426 16.18 29.63 -8.34
CA GLN A 426 16.83 30.88 -7.96
C GLN A 426 16.14 32.10 -8.61
N ASN A 427 16.18 33.24 -7.91
CA ASN A 427 15.78 34.54 -8.47
C ASN A 427 16.97 35.21 -9.14
N GLY A 428 16.73 36.07 -10.14
CA GLY A 428 17.76 36.90 -10.74
C GLY A 428 17.78 36.78 -12.26
N ILE A 429 18.96 36.70 -12.86
CA ILE A 429 19.12 36.57 -14.31
C ILE A 429 19.71 35.20 -14.62
N LEU A 430 19.06 34.47 -15.53
CA LEU A 430 19.55 33.19 -16.06
C LEU A 430 19.88 33.31 -17.54
N GLU A 431 20.80 32.46 -18.00
CA GLU A 431 21.00 32.21 -19.43
C GLU A 431 19.89 31.26 -19.92
N PHE A 432 19.22 31.64 -21.00
CA PHE A 432 18.21 30.85 -21.68
C PHE A 432 18.72 30.48 -23.07
N TYR A 433 18.55 29.22 -23.45
CA TYR A 433 18.97 28.67 -24.73
C TYR A 433 17.75 28.47 -25.62
N GLU A 434 17.70 29.22 -26.71
CA GLU A 434 16.72 29.02 -27.76
C GLU A 434 17.27 28.04 -28.78
N ASN A 435 16.49 27.02 -29.10
CA ASN A 435 16.89 25.97 -30.03
C ASN A 435 16.38 26.26 -31.44
N ASN A 436 16.90 25.53 -32.43
CA ASN A 436 16.45 25.66 -33.82
C ASN A 436 15.02 25.13 -34.05
N LEU A 437 14.48 24.32 -33.12
CA LEU A 437 13.09 23.88 -33.12
C LEU A 437 12.26 24.72 -32.14
N ALA A 438 11.24 25.40 -32.63
CA ALA A 438 10.40 26.28 -31.81
C ALA A 438 9.71 25.51 -30.67
N GLY A 439 9.59 26.14 -29.49
CA GLY A 439 8.96 25.54 -28.31
C GLY A 439 9.88 24.62 -27.49
N THR A 440 11.12 24.39 -27.94
CA THR A 440 12.08 23.53 -27.23
C THR A 440 13.13 24.32 -26.42
N GLY A 441 12.90 25.61 -26.19
CA GLY A 441 13.84 26.46 -25.43
C GLY A 441 13.90 26.06 -23.95
N SER A 442 15.08 26.18 -23.34
CA SER A 442 15.32 25.77 -21.95
C SER A 442 16.36 26.64 -21.27
N ILE A 443 16.37 26.65 -19.93
CA ILE A 443 17.50 27.18 -19.13
C ILE A 443 18.70 26.21 -19.12
N LEU A 444 18.52 25.01 -19.67
CA LEU A 444 19.56 24.00 -19.82
C LEU A 444 19.99 23.92 -21.29
N PRO A 445 21.30 23.94 -21.59
CA PRO A 445 21.76 23.78 -22.97
C PRO A 445 21.57 22.33 -23.43
N ILE A 446 21.33 22.14 -24.74
CA ILE A 446 21.44 20.80 -25.35
C ILE A 446 22.87 20.28 -25.18
N GLU A 447 23.03 19.05 -24.70
CA GLU A 447 24.31 18.34 -24.64
C GLU A 447 24.26 17.15 -25.60
N PRO A 448 24.98 17.19 -26.74
CA PRO A 448 25.09 16.02 -27.61
C PRO A 448 25.69 14.88 -26.80
N SER A 449 25.01 13.73 -26.75
CA SER A 449 25.47 12.60 -25.95
C SER A 449 26.91 12.23 -26.34
N GLY A 450 27.85 12.46 -25.42
CA GLY A 450 29.18 11.85 -25.49
C GLY A 450 29.03 10.33 -25.45
N GLN A 451 29.95 9.61 -26.08
CA GLN A 451 29.92 8.15 -26.34
C GLN A 451 29.74 7.20 -25.12
N ALA A 452 29.38 7.71 -23.93
CA ALA A 452 29.37 6.98 -22.67
C ALA A 452 28.03 6.32 -22.30
N ASP A 453 26.88 6.84 -22.77
CA ASP A 453 25.57 6.21 -22.53
C ASP A 453 25.01 5.63 -23.84
N ARG A 454 24.63 4.35 -23.84
CA ARG A 454 24.06 3.63 -25.00
C ARG A 454 22.62 4.09 -25.34
N THR A 455 22.25 5.31 -24.95
CA THR A 455 20.94 5.92 -25.22
C THR A 455 20.93 6.56 -26.61
N ILE A 456 19.74 6.68 -27.21
CA ILE A 456 19.53 7.37 -28.48
C ILE A 456 20.02 8.82 -28.36
N ASP A 457 20.87 9.26 -29.29
CA ASP A 457 21.29 10.66 -29.42
C ASP A 457 20.13 11.48 -30.02
N VAL A 458 19.20 11.88 -29.16
CA VAL A 458 17.98 12.62 -29.54
C VAL A 458 18.33 13.92 -30.26
N ALA A 459 19.39 14.61 -29.81
CA ALA A 459 19.85 15.84 -30.46
C ALA A 459 20.23 15.60 -31.93
N LYS A 460 21.00 14.55 -32.23
CA LYS A 460 21.32 14.18 -33.61
C LYS A 460 20.11 13.71 -34.40
N GLN A 461 19.23 12.92 -33.80
CA GLN A 461 18.03 12.39 -34.48
C GLN A 461 17.13 13.50 -35.02
N TYR A 462 16.95 14.58 -34.24
CA TYR A 462 16.11 15.71 -34.61
C TYR A 462 16.89 16.89 -35.21
N GLY A 463 18.21 16.76 -35.35
CA GLY A 463 19.08 17.87 -35.76
C GLY A 463 18.97 19.08 -34.83
N MET A 464 18.68 18.85 -33.54
CA MET A 464 18.47 19.91 -32.56
C MET A 464 19.80 20.48 -32.09
N VAL A 465 19.91 21.81 -32.13
CA VAL A 465 21.08 22.55 -31.67
C VAL A 465 20.65 23.83 -30.96
N ASN A 466 21.46 24.27 -29.99
CA ASN A 466 21.33 25.59 -29.39
C ASN A 466 21.58 26.64 -30.48
N LYS A 467 20.55 27.39 -30.87
CA LYS A 467 20.60 28.38 -31.94
C LYS A 467 21.12 29.72 -31.41
N GLU A 468 20.54 30.17 -30.31
CA GLU A 468 20.81 31.46 -29.69
C GLU A 468 20.78 31.32 -28.17
N LYS A 469 21.46 32.22 -27.46
CA LYS A 469 21.38 32.32 -26.00
C LYS A 469 21.25 33.77 -25.56
N PHE A 470 20.41 34.01 -24.57
CA PHE A 470 20.16 35.36 -24.05
C PHE A 470 19.76 35.33 -22.58
N ALA A 471 19.84 36.49 -21.94
CA ALA A 471 19.50 36.67 -20.53
C ALA A 471 17.98 36.78 -20.33
N VAL A 472 17.43 36.03 -19.38
CA VAL A 472 16.03 36.11 -18.95
C VAL A 472 15.94 36.38 -17.46
N GLN A 473 14.90 37.11 -17.05
CA GLN A 473 14.59 37.26 -15.62
C GLN A 473 14.05 35.94 -15.09
N SER A 474 14.52 35.53 -13.91
CA SER A 474 14.12 34.30 -13.25
C SER A 474 13.53 34.54 -11.88
N ILE A 475 12.56 33.69 -11.52
CA ILE A 475 11.83 33.76 -10.26
C ILE A 475 11.56 32.37 -9.69
N ARG A 476 11.64 32.26 -8.36
CA ARG A 476 11.15 31.12 -7.59
C ARG A 476 9.65 31.29 -7.38
N LEU A 477 8.86 30.25 -7.63
CA LEU A 477 7.42 30.30 -7.34
C LEU A 477 7.13 30.62 -5.87
N ASP A 478 7.99 30.15 -4.96
CA ASP A 478 7.90 30.45 -3.52
C ASP A 478 8.01 31.95 -3.17
N ASP A 479 8.64 32.75 -4.04
CA ASP A 479 8.86 34.18 -3.85
C ASP A 479 7.93 35.03 -4.72
N PHE A 480 7.06 34.39 -5.52
CA PHE A 480 6.15 35.08 -6.42
C PHE A 480 4.88 35.57 -5.72
N GLU A 481 4.85 36.86 -5.42
CA GLU A 481 3.80 37.49 -4.61
C GLU A 481 2.36 37.18 -5.07
N PRO A 482 2.01 37.18 -6.38
CA PRO A 482 0.64 36.89 -6.82
C PRO A 482 0.13 35.48 -6.48
N LEU A 483 1.02 34.53 -6.15
CA LEU A 483 0.68 33.15 -5.75
C LEU A 483 0.89 32.87 -4.26
N LYS A 484 1.42 33.83 -3.51
CA LYS A 484 1.73 33.66 -2.10
C LYS A 484 0.48 33.36 -1.27
N ASN A 485 0.55 32.34 -0.43
CA ASN A 485 -0.56 31.84 0.40
C ASN A 485 -1.81 31.38 -0.38
N LYS A 486 -1.73 31.25 -1.71
CA LYS A 486 -2.82 30.70 -2.52
C LYS A 486 -2.69 29.19 -2.62
N THR A 487 -3.83 28.51 -2.65
CA THR A 487 -3.93 27.11 -3.05
C THR A 487 -3.79 27.03 -4.57
N ILE A 488 -2.98 26.09 -5.03
CA ILE A 488 -2.83 25.76 -6.45
C ILE A 488 -3.51 24.41 -6.66
N ASP A 489 -4.42 24.37 -7.62
CA ASP A 489 -5.15 23.16 -7.96
C ASP A 489 -4.33 22.30 -8.91
N LEU A 490 -3.72 22.90 -9.93
CA LEU A 490 -2.82 22.23 -10.86
C LEU A 490 -1.60 23.11 -11.15
N LEU A 491 -0.40 22.56 -10.98
CA LEU A 491 0.83 23.12 -11.53
C LEU A 491 1.23 22.30 -12.77
N TRP A 492 1.10 22.90 -13.94
CA TRP A 492 1.60 22.38 -15.20
C TRP A 492 3.02 22.90 -15.42
N CYS A 493 3.97 22.01 -15.69
CA CYS A 493 5.35 22.37 -16.00
C CYS A 493 5.84 21.61 -17.24
N ASP A 494 6.15 22.36 -18.29
CA ASP A 494 6.78 21.88 -19.52
C ASP A 494 7.89 22.88 -19.85
N VAL A 495 9.08 22.63 -19.31
CA VAL A 495 10.23 23.56 -19.41
C VAL A 495 11.44 22.86 -19.98
N GLN A 496 11.22 21.80 -20.76
CA GLN A 496 12.22 21.20 -21.61
C GLN A 496 13.43 20.75 -20.77
N GLY A 497 13.15 19.89 -19.79
CA GLY A 497 14.14 19.21 -18.94
C GLY A 497 14.49 19.92 -17.63
N ALA A 498 14.04 21.16 -17.44
CA ALA A 498 14.31 21.94 -16.24
C ALA A 498 13.25 21.78 -15.12
N GLU A 499 12.36 20.79 -15.21
CA GLU A 499 11.19 20.63 -14.32
C GLU A 499 11.62 20.56 -12.84
N LEU A 500 12.71 19.86 -12.54
CA LEU A 500 13.21 19.75 -11.17
C LEU A 500 13.70 21.10 -10.61
N HIS A 501 14.20 22.01 -11.43
CA HIS A 501 14.58 23.36 -11.00
C HIS A 501 13.32 24.17 -10.61
N VAL A 502 12.27 24.08 -11.43
CA VAL A 502 10.96 24.67 -11.10
C VAL A 502 10.42 24.11 -9.78
N LEU A 503 10.44 22.80 -9.61
CA LEU A 503 9.94 22.13 -8.39
C LEU A 503 10.76 22.47 -7.14
N LYS A 504 12.06 22.69 -7.27
CA LYS A 504 12.94 23.19 -6.18
C LYS A 504 12.65 24.64 -5.83
N GLY A 505 12.37 25.49 -6.82
CA GLY A 505 11.89 26.86 -6.63
C GLY A 505 10.50 26.97 -6.02
N ALA A 506 9.74 25.88 -6.03
CA ALA A 506 8.37 25.78 -5.56
C ALA A 506 8.20 24.97 -4.26
N ALA A 507 9.27 24.74 -3.48
CA ALA A 507 9.22 23.83 -2.33
C ALA A 507 8.14 24.18 -1.27
N LYS A 508 7.86 25.46 -1.03
CA LYS A 508 6.75 25.90 -0.16
C LYS A 508 5.42 25.84 -0.91
N THR A 509 5.42 26.26 -2.16
CA THR A 509 4.28 26.29 -3.07
C THR A 509 3.65 24.91 -3.25
N LEU A 510 4.48 23.87 -3.39
CA LEU A 510 4.07 22.48 -3.47
C LEU A 510 3.29 22.01 -2.24
N ARG A 511 3.44 22.68 -1.08
CA ARG A 511 2.68 22.34 0.13
C ARG A 511 1.20 22.69 0.03
N SER A 512 0.86 23.71 -0.77
CA SER A 512 -0.51 24.15 -1.08
C SER A 512 -0.93 23.77 -2.51
N CYS A 513 -0.14 22.96 -3.20
CA CYS A 513 -0.44 22.45 -4.53
C CYS A 513 -1.16 21.08 -4.44
N SER A 514 -2.13 20.85 -5.30
CA SER A 514 -3.02 19.68 -5.23
C SER A 514 -2.67 18.60 -6.25
N SER A 515 -2.25 19.00 -7.45
CA SER A 515 -1.79 18.11 -8.51
C SER A 515 -0.72 18.76 -9.37
N LEU A 516 0.04 17.94 -10.09
CA LEU A 516 1.09 18.36 -11.03
C LEU A 516 0.88 17.65 -12.37
N LEU A 517 1.10 18.36 -13.47
CA LEU A 517 1.28 17.77 -14.80
C LEU A 517 2.66 18.17 -15.30
N LEU A 518 3.55 17.20 -15.51
CA LEU A 518 4.96 17.44 -15.82
C LEU A 518 5.36 16.75 -17.12
N GLU A 519 6.11 17.46 -17.96
CA GLU A 519 6.93 16.81 -18.99
C GLU A 519 7.99 15.93 -18.30
N VAL A 520 8.20 14.71 -18.81
CA VAL A 520 9.13 13.74 -18.23
C VAL A 520 9.94 13.02 -19.28
N TRP A 521 11.13 12.61 -18.86
CA TRP A 521 12.07 11.83 -19.65
C TRP A 521 12.51 10.63 -18.82
N SER A 522 12.21 9.41 -19.28
CA SER A 522 12.48 8.21 -18.50
C SER A 522 13.94 7.77 -18.57
N TYR A 523 14.56 7.82 -19.75
CA TYR A 523 15.95 7.37 -19.93
C TYR A 523 16.80 8.21 -20.89
N ALA A 524 16.26 8.83 -21.95
CA ALA A 524 17.08 9.68 -22.80
C ALA A 524 17.39 11.02 -22.13
N MET A 525 18.56 11.57 -22.46
CA MET A 525 19.02 12.89 -22.01
C MET A 525 19.22 13.76 -23.24
N LEU A 526 18.50 14.88 -23.30
CA LEU A 526 18.65 15.88 -24.37
C LEU A 526 19.35 17.13 -23.83
N TYR A 527 18.98 17.55 -22.63
CA TYR A 527 19.52 18.76 -22.01
C TYR A 527 20.53 18.42 -20.91
N LYS A 528 21.57 19.26 -20.78
CA LYS A 528 22.58 19.12 -19.74
C LYS A 528 21.98 19.28 -18.35
N GLY A 529 22.12 18.27 -17.50
CA GLY A 529 21.59 18.32 -16.13
C GLY A 529 20.06 18.21 -16.06
N GLN A 530 19.44 17.73 -17.14
CA GLN A 530 18.01 17.38 -17.18
C GLN A 530 17.63 16.40 -16.07
N ALA A 531 16.44 16.59 -15.50
CA ALA A 531 15.89 15.61 -14.57
C ALA A 531 15.23 14.47 -15.34
N ARG A 532 15.50 13.23 -14.91
CA ARG A 532 14.74 12.07 -15.37
C ARG A 532 13.51 11.85 -14.50
N LEU A 533 12.58 11.02 -14.97
CA LEU A 533 11.40 10.60 -14.22
C LEU A 533 11.76 10.13 -12.80
N ILE A 534 12.85 9.39 -12.64
CA ILE A 534 13.33 8.90 -11.33
C ILE A 534 13.76 10.04 -10.39
N ASP A 535 14.36 11.11 -10.93
CA ASP A 535 14.79 12.26 -10.16
C ASP A 535 13.58 13.07 -9.67
N LEU A 536 12.56 13.18 -10.53
CA LEU A 536 11.28 13.78 -10.22
C LEU A 536 10.52 12.95 -9.17
N GLU A 537 10.40 11.63 -9.33
CA GLU A 537 9.72 10.74 -8.37
C GLU A 537 10.38 10.81 -6.99
N ARG A 538 11.71 10.78 -6.93
CA ARG A 538 12.47 10.88 -5.68
C ARG A 538 12.22 12.22 -4.98
N TYR A 539 12.14 13.31 -5.72
CA TYR A 539 11.87 14.63 -5.15
C TYR A 539 10.40 14.80 -4.72
N LEU A 540 9.47 14.38 -5.57
CA LEU A 540 8.03 14.56 -5.39
C LEU A 540 7.46 13.67 -4.29
N SER A 541 7.96 12.44 -4.15
CA SER A 541 7.61 11.57 -3.03
C SER A 541 7.91 12.22 -1.67
N ARG A 542 9.06 12.90 -1.53
CA ARG A 542 9.42 13.68 -0.33
C ARG A 542 8.52 14.90 -0.14
N CYS A 543 8.01 15.47 -1.22
CA CYS A 543 7.03 16.57 -1.17
C CYS A 543 5.60 16.09 -0.87
N GLY A 544 5.37 14.77 -0.81
CA GLY A 544 4.07 14.18 -0.55
C GLY A 544 3.18 14.11 -1.79
N PHE A 545 3.77 13.88 -2.97
CA PHE A 545 3.07 13.57 -4.21
C PHE A 545 3.31 12.12 -4.62
N TYR A 546 2.40 11.54 -5.40
CA TYR A 546 2.56 10.24 -6.03
C TYR A 546 2.18 10.32 -7.50
N LEU A 547 2.80 9.47 -8.33
CA LEU A 547 2.50 9.37 -9.75
C LEU A 547 1.11 8.75 -9.92
N ALA A 548 0.19 9.48 -10.53
CA ALA A 548 -1.19 9.08 -10.75
C ALA A 548 -1.44 8.61 -12.19
N GLY A 549 -0.66 9.09 -13.15
CA GLY A 549 -0.72 8.67 -14.55
C GLY A 549 0.55 9.05 -15.29
N ILE A 550 0.89 8.29 -16.34
CA ILE A 550 2.02 8.58 -17.21
C ILE A 550 1.71 8.11 -18.62
N GLY A 551 2.07 8.92 -19.61
CA GLY A 551 1.97 8.60 -21.02
C GLY A 551 3.29 8.94 -21.68
N LEU A 552 4.01 7.92 -22.12
CA LEU A 552 5.31 8.06 -22.79
C LEU A 552 5.14 7.94 -24.31
N ASP A 553 6.01 8.61 -25.05
CA ASP A 553 6.10 8.48 -26.49
C ASP A 553 6.77 7.14 -26.85
N HIS A 554 5.96 6.20 -27.34
CA HIS A 554 6.43 4.88 -27.75
C HIS A 554 6.94 4.83 -29.19
N LYS A 555 6.61 5.83 -30.03
CA LYS A 555 6.98 5.82 -31.46
C LYS A 555 8.43 6.21 -31.66
N ILE A 556 8.94 7.09 -30.81
CA ILE A 556 10.27 7.66 -30.93
C ILE A 556 11.30 6.89 -30.09
N GLY A 557 10.85 6.20 -29.04
CA GLY A 557 11.74 5.41 -28.18
C GLY A 557 12.78 6.26 -27.45
N ASN A 558 12.56 7.57 -27.30
CA ASN A 558 13.38 8.47 -26.48
C ASN A 558 12.92 8.51 -25.01
N GLY A 559 11.76 7.93 -24.69
CA GLY A 559 11.23 7.90 -23.33
C GLY A 559 10.73 9.25 -22.82
N SER A 560 10.48 10.24 -23.69
CA SER A 560 9.82 11.50 -23.33
C SER A 560 8.31 11.31 -23.18
N GLY A 561 7.62 12.17 -22.45
CA GLY A 561 6.16 12.13 -22.33
C GLY A 561 5.61 13.03 -21.23
N ASN A 562 4.37 12.75 -20.82
CA ASN A 562 3.65 13.50 -19.79
C ASN A 562 3.39 12.62 -18.56
N SER A 563 3.49 13.21 -17.38
CA SER A 563 3.19 12.55 -16.11
C SER A 563 2.25 13.41 -15.25
N PHE A 564 1.26 12.76 -14.66
CA PHE A 564 0.30 13.39 -13.76
C PHE A 564 0.53 12.92 -12.33
N TRP A 565 0.57 13.84 -11.38
CA TRP A 565 0.87 13.58 -9.98
C TRP A 565 -0.21 14.16 -9.07
N LEU A 566 -0.51 13.46 -7.98
CA LEU A 566 -1.49 13.89 -7.00
C LEU A 566 -0.89 14.03 -5.62
N SER A 567 -1.32 15.04 -4.88
CA SER A 567 -0.90 15.24 -3.50
C SER A 567 -1.48 14.15 -2.59
N GLN A 568 -0.62 13.42 -1.90
CA GLN A 568 -0.98 12.46 -0.84
C GLN A 568 -1.75 13.15 0.30
N ARG A 569 -1.60 14.47 0.47
CA ARG A 569 -2.36 15.24 1.47
C ARG A 569 -3.83 15.35 1.09
N ARG A 570 -4.18 15.28 -0.19
CA ARG A 570 -5.58 15.19 -0.64
C ARG A 570 -6.12 13.76 -0.49
N MET A 571 -5.27 12.72 -0.55
CA MET A 571 -5.64 11.40 -0.01
C MET A 571 -5.90 11.47 1.51
N SER A 572 -5.22 12.37 2.24
CA SER A 572 -5.42 12.55 3.69
C SER A 572 -6.70 13.29 4.11
N ARG A 573 -7.48 13.76 3.14
CA ARG A 573 -8.89 14.07 3.30
C ARG A 573 -9.70 13.11 2.44
N ARG A 574 -9.62 11.80 2.72
CA ARG A 574 -10.69 10.87 2.31
C ARG A 574 -11.93 11.22 3.10
N VAL A 575 -12.60 12.27 2.67
CA VAL A 575 -14.03 12.38 2.84
C VAL A 575 -14.63 11.60 1.67
N ILE A 576 -15.24 10.48 2.01
CA ILE A 576 -15.82 9.54 1.05
C ILE A 576 -17.11 10.13 0.50
N ASN A 577 -17.88 10.86 1.32
CA ASN A 577 -19.08 11.61 0.97
C ASN A 577 -19.26 12.81 1.92
N GLU A 578 -19.80 13.93 1.41
CA GLU A 578 -20.12 15.14 2.17
C GLU A 578 -21.61 15.48 2.08
N ALA A 579 -22.22 15.83 3.20
CA ALA A 579 -23.60 16.32 3.26
C ALA A 579 -23.74 17.37 4.36
N PHE A 580 -24.61 18.36 4.15
CA PHE A 580 -25.01 19.29 5.20
C PHE A 580 -26.38 18.88 5.73
N CYS A 581 -26.56 18.95 7.05
CA CYS A 581 -27.85 18.69 7.70
C CYS A 581 -28.05 19.61 8.90
N ASP A 582 -29.29 19.72 9.37
CA ASP A 582 -29.60 20.47 10.58
C ASP A 582 -29.06 19.71 11.81
N ILE A 583 -28.52 20.44 12.78
CA ILE A 583 -28.05 19.88 14.05
C ILE A 583 -29.17 19.07 14.74
N LYS A 584 -30.44 19.46 14.58
CA LYS A 584 -31.59 18.72 15.09
C LYS A 584 -31.64 17.26 14.60
N ASP A 585 -31.18 16.99 13.37
CA ASP A 585 -31.23 15.68 12.72
C ASP A 585 -30.05 14.77 13.12
N VAL A 586 -29.01 15.32 13.74
CA VAL A 586 -27.82 14.56 14.19
C VAL A 586 -27.76 14.40 15.71
N ARG A 587 -28.56 15.17 16.45
CA ARG A 587 -28.47 15.26 17.92
C ARG A 587 -28.66 13.91 18.62
N SER A 588 -29.52 13.05 18.08
CA SER A 588 -29.76 11.69 18.61
C SER A 588 -28.60 10.71 18.36
N ARG A 589 -27.67 11.05 17.45
CA ARG A 589 -26.54 10.19 17.04
C ARG A 589 -25.21 10.58 17.69
N ILE A 590 -25.21 11.64 18.50
CA ILE A 590 -24.04 12.17 19.22
C ILE A 590 -24.34 12.13 20.72
N ASN A 591 -23.32 12.01 21.58
CA ASN A 591 -23.52 11.98 23.02
C ASN A 591 -24.37 13.19 23.49
N PRO A 592 -25.57 12.97 24.05
CA PRO A 592 -26.50 14.04 24.41
C PRO A 592 -25.95 14.96 25.52
N HIS A 593 -25.01 14.46 26.34
CA HIS A 593 -24.36 15.26 27.38
C HIS A 593 -23.66 16.49 26.80
N LEU A 594 -23.01 16.36 25.64
CA LEU A 594 -22.30 17.47 24.97
C LEU A 594 -23.22 18.65 24.63
N PHE A 595 -24.50 18.40 24.36
CA PHE A 595 -25.49 19.46 24.16
C PHE A 595 -26.06 19.98 25.48
N LYS A 596 -26.24 19.11 26.49
CA LYS A 596 -26.78 19.49 27.81
C LYS A 596 -25.88 20.49 28.55
N ILE A 597 -24.56 20.31 28.47
CA ILE A 597 -23.59 21.21 29.09
C ILE A 597 -23.21 22.41 28.19
N ASN A 598 -23.96 22.64 27.10
CA ASN A 598 -23.69 23.68 26.09
C ASN A 598 -22.26 23.59 25.49
N TYR A 599 -21.68 22.38 25.41
CA TYR A 599 -20.39 22.16 24.76
C TYR A 599 -20.53 22.14 23.23
N LEU A 600 -21.65 21.63 22.69
CA LEU A 600 -22.00 21.72 21.27
C LEU A 600 -23.22 22.64 21.07
N PRO A 601 -23.29 23.39 19.96
CA PRO A 601 -24.45 24.24 19.66
C PRO A 601 -25.72 23.42 19.49
N ALA A 602 -26.86 23.94 19.95
CA ALA A 602 -28.16 23.25 19.89
C ALA A 602 -28.91 23.45 18.57
N GLN A 603 -28.48 24.41 17.74
CA GLN A 603 -29.11 24.78 16.46
C GLN A 603 -28.02 25.16 15.45
N GLY A 604 -28.34 25.06 14.16
CA GLY A 604 -27.44 25.39 13.05
C GLY A 604 -27.29 24.23 12.08
N THR A 605 -26.40 24.39 11.09
CA THR A 605 -26.05 23.33 10.14
C THR A 605 -24.72 22.70 10.54
N VAL A 606 -24.61 21.39 10.31
CA VAL A 606 -23.40 20.63 10.56
C VAL A 606 -23.00 19.89 9.28
N LYS A 607 -21.69 19.82 9.05
CA LYS A 607 -21.14 19.07 7.93
C LYS A 607 -20.94 17.61 8.34
N LEU A 608 -21.58 16.69 7.62
CA LEU A 608 -21.34 15.26 7.74
C LEU A 608 -20.27 14.81 6.75
N GLN A 609 -19.33 14.01 7.23
CA GLN A 609 -18.24 13.48 6.42
C GLN A 609 -17.98 12.02 6.78
N THR A 610 -17.97 11.12 5.79
CA THR A 610 -17.45 9.76 5.98
C THR A 610 -15.93 9.78 5.82
N VAL A 611 -15.19 9.42 6.86
CA VAL A 611 -13.73 9.59 6.94
C VAL A 611 -13.05 8.30 7.34
N ASN A 612 -11.89 8.01 6.74
CA ASN A 612 -11.05 6.92 7.21
C ASN A 612 -10.48 7.25 8.60
N PRO A 613 -10.57 6.33 9.59
CA PRO A 613 -10.20 6.62 10.97
C PRO A 613 -8.74 7.03 11.17
N VAL A 614 -7.83 6.62 10.27
CA VAL A 614 -6.42 7.05 10.31
C VAL A 614 -6.30 8.58 10.21
N PHE A 615 -7.18 9.26 9.48
CA PHE A 615 -7.09 10.71 9.29
C PHE A 615 -7.56 11.52 10.49
N LEU A 616 -8.42 10.95 11.34
CA LEU A 616 -8.92 11.58 12.56
C LEU A 616 -7.97 11.43 13.76
N LEU A 617 -7.00 10.52 13.68
CA LEU A 617 -5.91 10.46 14.64
C LEU A 617 -4.94 11.62 14.40
N ASN A 618 -4.64 12.41 15.44
CA ASN A 618 -3.63 13.47 15.40
C ASN A 618 -2.89 13.54 16.75
N SER A 619 -1.88 14.41 16.86
CA SER A 619 -1.03 14.52 18.06
C SER A 619 -1.80 14.85 19.35
N ARG A 620 -3.00 15.43 19.24
CA ARG A 620 -3.88 15.78 20.36
C ARG A 620 -4.69 14.59 20.88
N ARG A 621 -4.63 13.43 20.23
CA ARG A 621 -5.49 12.26 20.55
C ARG A 621 -4.68 10.99 20.77
N LEU A 622 -3.60 11.09 21.54
CA LEU A 622 -2.75 9.94 21.86
C LEU A 622 -3.52 8.85 22.63
N ASP A 623 -4.60 9.21 23.31
CA ASP A 623 -5.53 8.30 23.99
C ASP A 623 -6.13 7.21 23.08
N VAL A 624 -6.26 7.50 21.78
CA VAL A 624 -6.75 6.53 20.78
C VAL A 624 -5.75 5.37 20.64
N CYS A 625 -4.44 5.64 20.72
CA CYS A 625 -3.41 4.60 20.59
C CYS A 625 -3.48 3.56 21.71
N ALA A 626 -3.79 3.95 22.94
CA ALA A 626 -3.99 3.01 24.05
C ALA A 626 -5.16 2.04 23.78
N LYS A 627 -6.25 2.56 23.18
CA LYS A 627 -7.42 1.78 22.80
C LYS A 627 -7.12 0.86 21.61
N VAL A 628 -6.31 1.30 20.65
CA VAL A 628 -5.85 0.47 19.53
C VAL A 628 -4.99 -0.70 20.02
N ILE A 629 -4.06 -0.45 20.95
CA ILE A 629 -3.22 -1.51 21.55
C ILE A 629 -4.12 -2.60 22.16
N TYR A 630 -5.03 -2.23 23.05
CA TYR A 630 -5.92 -3.20 23.69
C TYR A 630 -6.87 -3.90 22.71
N GLY A 631 -7.43 -3.16 21.75
CA GLY A 631 -8.32 -3.75 20.76
C GLY A 631 -7.63 -4.75 19.84
N ARG A 632 -6.33 -4.57 19.52
CA ARG A 632 -5.53 -5.61 18.85
C ARG A 632 -5.31 -6.85 19.70
N PHE A 633 -5.05 -6.67 21.00
CA PHE A 633 -4.93 -7.81 21.92
C PHE A 633 -6.24 -8.61 21.96
N CYS A 634 -7.38 -7.93 21.97
CA CYS A 634 -8.69 -8.57 21.85
C CYS A 634 -8.86 -9.28 20.50
N GLN A 635 -8.59 -8.61 19.38
CA GLN A 635 -8.78 -9.15 18.03
C GLN A 635 -7.91 -10.40 17.75
N PHE A 636 -6.66 -10.38 18.20
CA PHE A 636 -5.72 -11.49 17.99
C PHE A 636 -5.69 -12.48 19.14
N SER A 637 -6.59 -12.36 20.13
CA SER A 637 -6.68 -13.23 21.31
C SER A 637 -5.33 -13.44 22.02
N LEU A 638 -4.54 -12.38 22.13
CA LEU A 638 -3.19 -12.45 22.70
C LEU A 638 -3.25 -12.70 24.21
N GLN A 639 -2.58 -13.76 24.67
CA GLN A 639 -2.50 -14.18 26.08
C GLN A 639 -1.48 -13.34 26.85
N SER A 640 -1.75 -12.04 27.00
CA SER A 640 -0.89 -11.14 27.79
C SER A 640 -1.71 -10.00 28.39
N PRO A 641 -1.50 -9.67 29.69
CA PRO A 641 -2.22 -8.58 30.35
C PRO A 641 -1.79 -7.20 29.83
N TRP A 642 -0.71 -7.10 29.05
CA TRP A 642 -0.12 -5.84 28.64
C TRP A 642 -1.10 -4.89 27.94
N GLY A 643 -1.92 -5.41 27.01
CA GLY A 643 -2.90 -4.58 26.31
C GLY A 643 -3.93 -3.98 27.27
N GLU A 644 -4.40 -4.79 28.23
CA GLU A 644 -5.35 -4.35 29.25
C GLU A 644 -4.71 -3.37 30.23
N GLU A 645 -3.46 -3.60 30.65
CA GLU A 645 -2.72 -2.69 31.50
C GLU A 645 -2.59 -1.30 30.87
N VAL A 646 -2.20 -1.22 29.59
CA VAL A 646 -2.08 0.06 28.86
C VAL A 646 -3.45 0.76 28.80
N TYR A 647 -4.52 0.00 28.53
CA TYR A 647 -5.88 0.52 28.46
C TYR A 647 -6.38 1.03 29.82
N LEU A 648 -6.24 0.27 30.88
CA LEU A 648 -6.68 0.70 32.21
C LEU A 648 -5.82 1.83 32.75
N ALA A 649 -4.50 1.84 32.49
CA ALA A 649 -3.62 2.90 32.94
C ALA A 649 -3.97 4.25 32.30
N HIS A 650 -4.26 4.30 31.00
CA HIS A 650 -4.63 5.58 30.35
C HIS A 650 -6.02 6.06 30.80
N LEU A 651 -7.02 5.18 30.93
CA LEU A 651 -8.37 5.55 31.38
C LEU A 651 -8.36 6.11 32.80
N LYS A 652 -7.56 5.52 33.70
CA LYS A 652 -7.39 6.03 35.06
C LYS A 652 -7.00 7.51 35.08
N LYS A 653 -6.20 7.95 34.10
CA LYS A 653 -5.74 9.34 34.00
C LYS A 653 -6.72 10.27 33.30
N ILE A 654 -7.66 9.73 32.52
CA ILE A 654 -8.71 10.54 31.90
C ILE A 654 -9.82 10.83 32.90
N ASN A 655 -10.36 9.79 33.54
CA ASN A 655 -11.59 9.90 34.32
C ASN A 655 -11.65 9.00 35.57
N ASN A 656 -10.54 8.37 35.94
CA ASN A 656 -10.46 7.46 37.09
C ASN A 656 -11.54 6.35 37.09
N TYR A 657 -11.95 5.87 35.90
CA TYR A 657 -13.00 4.86 35.70
C TYR A 657 -14.44 5.30 36.06
N HIS A 658 -14.72 6.60 35.97
CA HIS A 658 -16.07 7.16 36.14
C HIS A 658 -16.41 8.10 34.97
N GLU A 659 -17.55 7.90 34.30
CA GLU A 659 -18.09 8.86 33.33
C GLU A 659 -19.01 9.89 34.03
N GLU A 660 -18.80 11.19 33.79
CA GLU A 660 -19.57 12.29 34.41
C GLU A 660 -20.97 12.49 33.81
N ASP A 661 -21.33 11.75 32.76
CA ASP A 661 -22.60 11.90 32.04
C ASP A 661 -23.79 11.16 32.68
N GLY A 662 -23.56 10.45 33.77
CA GLY A 662 -24.59 9.90 34.65
C GLY A 662 -25.24 8.60 34.15
N PHE A 663 -24.70 7.94 33.11
CA PHE A 663 -25.21 6.67 32.59
C PHE A 663 -24.12 5.58 32.54
N ASP A 664 -24.16 4.68 33.54
CA ASP A 664 -23.84 3.25 33.45
C ASP A 664 -22.40 2.71 33.41
N LYS A 665 -21.32 3.52 33.34
CA LYS A 665 -19.94 2.96 33.47
C LYS A 665 -19.27 3.32 34.80
N GLN A 666 -19.36 2.41 35.76
CA GLN A 666 -18.62 2.48 37.01
C GLN A 666 -17.58 1.34 37.10
N GLY A 667 -16.32 1.71 37.26
CA GLY A 667 -15.22 0.76 37.49
C GLY A 667 -14.59 0.22 36.21
N ALA A 668 -13.40 -0.39 36.35
CA ALA A 668 -12.58 -0.83 35.22
C ALA A 668 -13.28 -1.85 34.29
N GLU A 669 -14.06 -2.77 34.87
CA GLU A 669 -14.73 -3.85 34.15
C GLU A 669 -15.80 -3.33 33.19
N SER A 670 -16.55 -2.28 33.57
CA SER A 670 -17.59 -1.72 32.70
C SER A 670 -16.98 -1.07 31.45
N PHE A 671 -15.83 -0.42 31.58
CA PHE A 671 -15.09 0.15 30.44
C PHE A 671 -14.51 -0.93 29.53
N ILE A 672 -14.07 -2.06 30.09
CA ILE A 672 -13.60 -3.21 29.31
C ILE A 672 -14.75 -3.81 28.51
N LEU A 673 -15.86 -4.13 29.18
CA LEU A 673 -17.02 -4.75 28.55
C LEU A 673 -17.62 -3.87 27.46
N ALA A 674 -17.79 -2.57 27.74
CA ALA A 674 -18.31 -1.61 26.76
C ALA A 674 -17.43 -1.53 25.51
N TYR A 675 -16.11 -1.51 25.67
CA TYR A 675 -15.22 -1.44 24.51
C TYR A 675 -15.17 -2.76 23.73
N LYS A 676 -15.21 -3.92 24.40
CA LYS A 676 -15.35 -5.23 23.74
C LYS A 676 -16.63 -5.30 22.91
N ASN A 677 -17.75 -4.78 23.43
CA ASN A 677 -19.01 -4.72 22.68
C ASN A 677 -18.91 -3.82 21.45
N ILE A 678 -18.23 -2.67 21.55
CA ILE A 678 -17.96 -1.79 20.39
C ILE A 678 -17.11 -2.53 19.35
N LEU A 679 -16.06 -3.25 19.77
CA LEU A 679 -15.21 -4.01 18.86
C LEU A 679 -16.00 -5.12 18.15
N ALA A 680 -16.82 -5.87 18.88
CA ALA A 680 -17.68 -6.92 18.31
C ALA A 680 -18.68 -6.33 17.31
N SER A 681 -19.41 -5.27 17.71
CA SER A 681 -20.37 -4.60 16.84
C SER A 681 -19.70 -3.99 15.59
N MET A 682 -18.51 -3.41 15.72
CA MET A 682 -17.78 -2.83 14.59
C MET A 682 -17.28 -3.91 13.61
N ALA A 683 -16.88 -5.08 14.14
CA ALA A 683 -16.44 -6.20 13.33
C ALA A 683 -17.61 -6.84 12.56
N GLU A 684 -18.76 -7.01 13.21
CA GLU A 684 -19.95 -7.63 12.65
C GLU A 684 -20.70 -6.69 11.70
N ASN A 685 -21.02 -5.47 12.15
CA ASN A 685 -21.95 -4.57 11.47
C ASN A 685 -21.28 -3.36 10.81
N GLY A 686 -20.00 -3.10 11.11
CA GLY A 686 -19.32 -1.86 10.72
C GLY A 686 -19.82 -0.63 11.49
N PHE A 687 -19.56 0.56 10.95
CA PHE A 687 -19.99 1.82 11.55
C PHE A 687 -21.37 2.23 11.01
N ASP A 688 -22.42 2.18 11.85
CA ASP A 688 -23.77 2.61 11.47
C ASP A 688 -23.97 4.12 11.70
N SER A 689 -23.92 4.91 10.62
CA SER A 689 -24.10 6.36 10.64
C SER A 689 -25.52 6.85 10.95
N ARG A 690 -26.50 5.93 10.96
CA ARG A 690 -27.88 6.20 11.38
C ARG A 690 -28.03 6.17 12.90
N GLN A 691 -27.13 5.45 13.58
CA GLN A 691 -27.16 5.30 15.04
C GLN A 691 -26.09 6.14 15.74
N SER A 692 -24.93 6.32 15.11
CA SER A 692 -23.81 7.04 15.73
C SER A 692 -23.08 7.95 14.75
N LEU A 693 -22.61 9.09 15.25
CA LEU A 693 -21.66 9.98 14.60
C LEU A 693 -20.49 10.27 15.54
N ILE A 694 -19.31 10.54 14.97
CA ILE A 694 -18.14 11.01 15.70
C ILE A 694 -18.06 12.55 15.56
N PRO A 695 -18.35 13.33 16.63
CA PRO A 695 -18.21 14.78 16.54
C PRO A 695 -16.73 15.18 16.44
N VAL A 696 -16.42 16.08 15.52
CA VAL A 696 -15.05 16.61 15.29
C VAL A 696 -15.06 18.12 15.32
N GLY A 697 -13.96 18.73 15.78
CA GLY A 697 -13.74 20.17 15.70
C GLY A 697 -13.38 20.61 14.28
N ASN A 698 -13.29 21.93 14.07
CA ASN A 698 -12.88 22.53 12.80
C ASN A 698 -11.42 22.20 12.41
N ASP A 699 -10.59 21.87 13.41
CA ASP A 699 -9.21 21.41 13.26
C ASP A 699 -9.11 19.91 12.90
N GLY A 700 -10.25 19.21 12.79
CA GLY A 700 -10.33 17.78 12.50
C GLY A 700 -10.05 16.87 13.70
N THR A 701 -9.85 17.43 14.88
CA THR A 701 -9.68 16.65 16.11
C THR A 701 -11.02 16.11 16.60
N ILE A 702 -11.08 14.83 16.95
CA ILE A 702 -12.30 14.24 17.52
C ILE A 702 -12.63 14.89 18.89
N ILE A 703 -13.90 15.27 19.07
CA ILE A 703 -14.45 15.79 20.33
C ILE A 703 -14.78 14.64 21.26
N ASP A 704 -15.46 13.63 20.72
CA ASP A 704 -15.88 12.40 21.40
C ASP A 704 -15.77 11.21 20.44
N GLY A 705 -15.78 9.98 20.97
CA GLY A 705 -15.84 8.75 20.18
C GLY A 705 -14.49 8.08 19.94
N SER A 706 -13.49 8.23 20.83
CA SER A 706 -12.19 7.58 20.64
C SER A 706 -12.22 6.05 20.66
N HIS A 707 -13.13 5.43 21.42
CA HIS A 707 -13.35 3.98 21.34
C HIS A 707 -13.92 3.56 19.99
N ARG A 708 -14.90 4.31 19.46
CA ARG A 708 -15.46 4.06 18.12
C ARG A 708 -14.40 4.25 17.03
N LEU A 709 -13.58 5.29 17.15
CA LEU A 709 -12.48 5.54 16.22
C LEU A 709 -11.43 4.42 16.23
N ALA A 710 -11.01 3.99 17.42
CA ALA A 710 -10.04 2.91 17.58
C ALA A 710 -10.58 1.57 17.04
N ALA A 711 -11.84 1.23 17.36
CA ALA A 711 -12.49 0.02 16.85
C ALA A 711 -12.61 0.05 15.32
N ALA A 712 -13.04 1.18 14.74
CA ALA A 712 -13.13 1.33 13.29
C ALA A 712 -11.77 1.15 12.60
N TYR A 713 -10.69 1.71 13.18
CA TYR A 713 -9.34 1.50 12.67
C TYR A 713 -8.93 0.02 12.68
N ILE A 714 -9.19 -0.70 13.79
CA ILE A 714 -8.88 -2.12 13.95
C ILE A 714 -9.65 -2.98 12.93
N CYS A 715 -10.94 -2.70 12.77
CA CYS A 715 -11.83 -3.42 11.85
C CYS A 715 -11.73 -2.96 10.39
N LYS A 716 -10.83 -2.00 10.08
CA LYS A 716 -10.66 -1.39 8.76
C LYS A 716 -11.97 -0.83 8.18
N LYS A 717 -12.77 -0.18 9.02
CA LYS A 717 -14.05 0.47 8.65
C LYS A 717 -13.89 1.99 8.65
N ASP A 718 -14.54 2.66 7.71
CA ASP A 718 -14.66 4.12 7.73
C ASP A 718 -15.71 4.56 8.77
N VAL A 719 -15.63 5.80 9.24
CA VAL A 719 -16.53 6.37 10.24
C VAL A 719 -17.26 7.59 9.70
N CYS A 720 -18.47 7.86 10.16
CA CYS A 720 -19.17 9.10 9.83
C CYS A 720 -18.98 10.14 10.94
N THR A 721 -18.59 11.34 10.55
CA THR A 721 -18.25 12.46 11.45
C THR A 721 -19.21 13.63 11.26
N ALA A 722 -19.34 14.43 12.31
CA ALA A 722 -20.08 15.69 12.30
C ALA A 722 -19.14 16.83 12.71
N VAL A 723 -18.89 17.78 11.80
CA VAL A 723 -17.90 18.86 11.99
C VAL A 723 -18.54 20.07 12.65
N PHE A 724 -18.04 20.44 13.82
CA PHE A 724 -18.47 21.61 14.58
C PHE A 724 -17.39 22.69 14.58
N ASP A 725 -17.81 23.96 14.51
CA ASP A 725 -16.90 25.10 14.64
C ASP A 725 -16.49 25.31 16.10
N ARG A 726 -15.62 24.43 16.60
CA ARG A 726 -15.15 24.46 17.99
C ARG A 726 -13.77 23.84 18.15
N SER A 727 -13.00 24.41 19.07
CA SER A 727 -11.76 23.83 19.56
C SER A 727 -12.03 22.64 20.48
N THR A 728 -11.09 21.71 20.53
CA THR A 728 -11.23 20.43 21.26
C THR A 728 -10.20 20.30 22.38
N ASN A 729 -10.53 19.51 23.40
CA ASN A 729 -9.59 19.17 24.46
C ASN A 729 -8.45 18.30 23.91
N SER A 730 -7.22 18.62 24.30
CA SER A 730 -6.04 17.82 23.95
C SER A 730 -5.81 16.69 24.97
N TYR A 731 -5.77 15.47 24.46
CA TYR A 731 -5.32 14.25 25.14
C TYR A 731 -3.98 13.78 24.54
N ASP A 732 -3.03 14.71 24.44
CA ASP A 732 -1.67 14.49 23.96
C ASP A 732 -0.78 13.83 25.03
N TYR A 733 0.49 13.63 24.70
CA TYR A 733 1.43 13.00 25.62
C TYR A 733 1.67 13.81 26.90
N GLU A 734 1.65 15.16 26.83
CA GLU A 734 1.85 16.00 28.01
C GLU A 734 0.68 15.89 28.97
N TYR A 735 -0.55 15.84 28.45
CA TYR A 735 -1.76 15.62 29.23
C TYR A 735 -1.61 14.39 30.14
N PHE A 736 -1.10 13.29 29.58
CA PHE A 736 -0.92 12.03 30.30
C PHE A 736 0.28 12.04 31.26
N LEU A 737 1.43 12.58 30.83
CA LEU A 737 2.62 12.65 31.68
C LEU A 737 2.40 13.57 32.90
N LYS A 738 1.76 14.73 32.73
CA LYS A 738 1.40 15.65 33.82
C LYS A 738 0.44 15.01 34.84
N ARG A 739 -0.33 14.01 34.42
CA ARG A 739 -1.24 13.22 35.27
C ARG A 739 -0.58 11.94 35.82
N GLY A 740 0.73 11.77 35.61
CA GLY A 740 1.51 10.66 36.15
C GLY A 740 1.23 9.33 35.44
N LEU A 741 0.94 9.33 34.13
CA LEU A 741 1.00 8.10 33.34
C LEU A 741 2.47 7.66 33.21
N SER A 742 2.75 6.40 33.53
CA SER A 742 4.11 5.85 33.44
C SER A 742 4.64 5.92 31.99
N ARG A 743 5.94 6.23 31.85
CA ARG A 743 6.60 6.30 30.54
C ARG A 743 6.49 5.00 29.75
N LYS A 744 6.47 3.82 30.39
CA LYS A 744 6.31 2.55 29.67
C LYS A 744 4.99 2.49 28.85
N TYR A 745 3.92 3.11 29.36
CA TYR A 745 2.63 3.17 28.68
C TYR A 745 2.61 4.28 27.63
N SER A 746 3.14 5.47 27.95
CA SER A 746 3.25 6.59 26.99
C SER A 746 4.16 6.23 25.80
N ASP A 747 5.27 5.54 26.03
CA ASP A 747 6.19 5.03 25.01
C ASP A 747 5.46 4.05 24.08
N ALA A 748 4.66 3.13 24.63
CA ALA A 748 3.87 2.19 23.85
C ALA A 748 2.80 2.89 23.00
N MET A 749 2.11 3.89 23.57
CA MET A 749 1.14 4.70 22.84
C MET A 749 1.80 5.51 21.71
N ALA A 750 2.98 6.09 21.94
CA ALA A 750 3.74 6.81 20.92
C ALA A 750 4.25 5.87 19.81
N TYR A 751 4.74 4.69 20.18
CA TYR A 751 5.12 3.67 19.20
C TYR A 751 3.94 3.23 18.33
N GLU A 752 2.77 3.02 18.95
CA GLU A 752 1.56 2.69 18.22
C GLU A 752 1.12 3.83 17.30
N TYR A 753 1.25 5.09 17.73
CA TYR A 753 1.02 6.24 16.86
C TYR A 753 1.91 6.18 15.60
N CYS A 754 3.22 5.93 15.74
CA CYS A 754 4.13 5.78 14.61
C CYS A 754 3.74 4.61 13.68
N ARG A 755 3.18 3.53 14.24
CA ARG A 755 2.68 2.40 13.42
C ARG A 755 1.48 2.80 12.57
N ILE A 756 0.56 3.61 13.13
CA ILE A 756 -0.66 4.06 12.45
C ILE A 756 -0.34 5.17 11.44
N LYS A 757 0.44 6.18 11.85
CA LYS A 757 0.81 7.37 11.05
C LYS A 757 2.18 7.22 10.43
N LYS A 758 2.21 6.75 9.19
CA LYS A 758 3.46 6.48 8.44
C LYS A 758 4.29 7.73 8.13
N ASN A 759 3.68 8.92 8.18
CA ASN A 759 4.35 10.20 8.02
C ASN A 759 4.88 10.78 9.35
N THR A 760 5.26 9.92 10.30
CA THR A 760 5.86 10.31 11.58
C THR A 760 7.37 10.17 11.47
N TYR A 761 8.11 11.20 11.90
CA TYR A 761 9.57 11.27 11.83
C TYR A 761 10.15 11.36 13.24
N ILE A 762 11.38 10.86 13.42
CA ILE A 762 12.14 10.99 14.66
C ILE A 762 13.14 12.13 14.47
N VAL A 763 13.14 13.07 15.42
CA VAL A 763 14.14 14.13 15.52
C VAL A 763 15.02 13.80 16.73
N SER A 764 16.31 13.58 16.49
CA SER A 764 17.30 13.46 17.55
C SER A 764 17.91 14.83 17.82
N VAL A 765 17.78 15.31 19.05
CA VAL A 765 18.30 16.62 19.47
C VAL A 765 19.57 16.36 20.29
N PHE A 766 20.71 16.83 19.79
CA PHE A 766 22.00 16.62 20.43
C PHE A 766 22.17 17.46 21.70
N PRO A 767 23.03 17.04 22.65
CA PRO A 767 23.28 17.78 23.90
C PRO A 767 23.76 19.22 23.69
N SER A 768 24.30 19.58 22.51
CA SER A 768 24.64 20.97 22.18
C SER A 768 23.44 21.93 22.19
N ALA A 769 22.21 21.40 22.18
CA ALA A 769 20.98 22.16 22.31
C ALA A 769 20.46 22.27 23.76
N GLU A 770 21.18 21.74 24.75
CA GLU A 770 20.83 21.83 26.18
C GLU A 770 20.64 23.31 26.59
N GLY A 771 19.54 23.60 27.29
CA GLY A 771 19.16 24.96 27.67
C GLY A 771 18.46 25.77 26.56
N ARG A 772 18.27 25.21 25.37
CA ARG A 772 17.57 25.83 24.22
C ARG A 772 16.31 25.07 23.81
N ASP A 773 15.71 24.33 24.73
CA ASP A 773 14.53 23.49 24.50
C ASP A 773 13.36 24.22 23.85
N SER A 774 13.05 25.44 24.33
CA SER A 774 11.97 26.26 23.77
C SER A 774 12.24 26.64 22.32
N GLU A 775 13.48 27.04 22.00
CA GLU A 775 13.88 27.39 20.64
C GLU A 775 13.79 26.18 19.70
N VAL A 776 14.23 25.01 20.15
CA VAL A 776 14.11 23.76 19.39
C VAL A 776 12.64 23.40 19.13
N VAL A 777 11.80 23.50 20.16
CA VAL A 777 10.36 23.24 20.03
C VAL A 777 9.72 24.23 19.04
N ASP A 778 10.04 25.52 19.13
CA ASP A 778 9.53 26.55 18.22
C ASP A 778 9.97 26.30 16.77
N ILE A 779 11.22 25.89 16.56
CA ILE A 779 11.72 25.52 15.23
C ILE A 779 10.94 24.31 14.69
N ILE A 780 10.79 23.25 15.48
CA ILE A 780 10.08 22.04 15.04
C ILE A 780 8.61 22.38 14.74
N GLN A 781 7.96 23.16 15.60
CA GLN A 781 6.54 23.54 15.46
C GLN A 781 6.25 24.39 14.21
N LYS A 782 7.23 25.10 13.66
CA LYS A 782 7.10 25.79 12.35
C LYS A 782 6.91 24.83 11.18
N TYR A 783 7.35 23.57 11.30
CA TYR A 783 7.38 22.63 10.19
C TYR A 783 6.61 21.32 10.45
N ALA A 784 6.41 20.95 11.71
CA ALA A 784 5.82 19.69 12.12
C ALA A 784 5.08 19.81 13.46
N THR A 785 4.30 18.80 13.82
CA THR A 785 3.67 18.71 15.14
C THR A 785 4.39 17.69 16.01
N ILE A 786 4.71 18.06 17.24
CA ILE A 786 5.33 17.15 18.20
C ILE A 786 4.26 16.21 18.75
N VAL A 787 4.41 14.91 18.47
CA VAL A 787 3.50 13.86 18.96
C VAL A 787 3.95 13.32 20.31
N TYR A 788 5.26 13.13 20.47
CA TYR A 788 5.85 12.58 21.68
C TYR A 788 7.28 13.10 21.85
N ARG A 789 7.66 13.43 23.09
CA ARG A 789 9.02 13.81 23.46
C ARG A 789 9.51 12.92 24.61
N LYS A 790 10.75 12.45 24.49
CA LYS A 790 11.44 11.66 25.51
C LYS A 790 12.90 12.09 25.61
N GLU A 791 13.35 12.26 26.84
CA GLU A 791 14.77 12.38 27.17
C GLU A 791 15.34 10.99 27.39
N ILE A 792 16.48 10.72 26.76
CA ILE A 792 17.19 9.44 26.85
C ILE A 792 18.57 9.75 27.39
N LEU A 793 18.87 9.22 28.57
CA LEU A 793 20.21 9.24 29.14
C LEU A 793 20.99 8.06 28.58
N LEU A 794 22.10 8.35 27.90
CA LEU A 794 22.99 7.35 27.32
C LEU A 794 24.25 7.25 28.18
N GLU A 795 24.51 6.07 28.73
CA GLU A 795 25.72 5.82 29.53
C GLU A 795 26.85 5.19 28.69
N LYS A 796 28.10 5.42 29.10
CA LYS A 796 29.31 4.80 28.53
C LYS A 796 29.40 5.02 27.00
N ASN A 797 29.43 3.92 26.23
CA ASN A 797 29.53 3.93 24.77
C ASN A 797 28.18 4.20 24.07
N GLY A 798 27.08 4.44 24.82
CA GLY A 798 25.76 4.70 24.27
C GLY A 798 25.70 5.82 23.23
N PRO A 799 26.30 7.01 23.47
CA PRO A 799 26.36 8.08 22.47
C PRO A 799 27.09 7.66 21.19
N LEU A 800 28.23 6.96 21.33
CA LEU A 800 29.01 6.47 20.20
C LEU A 800 28.21 5.46 19.37
N LEU A 801 27.56 4.49 20.03
CA LEU A 801 26.73 3.49 19.35
C LEU A 801 25.51 4.11 18.67
N LEU A 802 24.90 5.12 19.28
CA LEU A 802 23.79 5.86 18.67
C LEU A 802 24.25 6.59 17.41
N ILE A 803 25.38 7.29 17.44
CA ILE A 803 25.97 7.93 16.24
C ILE A 803 26.23 6.89 15.15
N LYS A 804 26.86 5.75 15.50
CA LYS A 804 27.14 4.68 14.55
C LYS A 804 25.90 4.12 13.87
N GLN A 805 24.80 4.00 14.61
CA GLN A 805 23.50 3.56 14.08
C GLN A 805 22.83 4.66 13.24
N MET A 806 22.82 5.90 13.71
CA MET A 806 22.16 7.03 13.02
C MET A 806 22.79 7.35 11.66
N TYR A 807 24.11 7.19 11.56
CA TYR A 807 24.89 7.50 10.36
C TYR A 807 25.46 6.23 9.71
N GLN A 808 24.82 5.07 9.95
CA GLN A 808 25.23 3.82 9.35
C GLN A 808 25.23 3.93 7.82
N GLY A 809 26.39 3.68 7.20
CA GLY A 809 26.57 3.79 5.75
C GLY A 809 27.24 5.09 5.29
N GLU A 810 27.51 6.03 6.21
CA GLU A 810 28.30 7.22 5.89
C GLU A 810 29.80 6.90 5.80
N PRO A 811 30.54 7.44 4.81
CA PRO A 811 31.96 7.09 4.60
C PRO A 811 32.92 7.52 5.73
N TRP A 812 32.51 8.46 6.57
CA TRP A 812 33.33 9.06 7.63
C TRP A 812 33.18 8.37 8.99
N LEU A 813 32.31 7.36 9.07
CA LEU A 813 31.95 6.63 10.28
C LEU A 813 32.78 5.36 10.46
#